data_AF-A0A7C0TXP0-F1
#
_entry.id   AF-A0A7C0TXP0-F1
#
_cell.length_a   1.000
_cell.length_b   1.000
_cell.length_c   1.000
_cell.angle_alpha   90.00
_cell.angle_beta   90.00
_cell.angle_gamma   90.00
#
_symmetry.space_group_name_H-M   'P 1'
#
loop_
_entity.id
_entity.type
_entity.pdbx_description
1 polymer ?
#
loop_
_entity_poly.entity_id
_entity_poly.type
_entity_poly.pdbx_seq_one_letter_code
_entity_poly.pdbx_strand_id
1 'polypeptide(L)'
;MVNLRSELLYYKAVGNTELMERVSSELNELSSKLSLALSKSKLGQLVIASATGRGRGSRTKVLRELLGFELGSITNYLRNIIDLYSYMDTNELINILKKLHKGTLVFVSKGMGDEVVDKLREVLESNGVRCEVANSRKALDRLRSGAVDVLIGIATYYGILVRGIDEPLRVYNAIFYGIPKFKFDINSRLRNPLFLSLSILELKGKYGYNFSTDLIKLAKRVRRLKPSSLRVLTNALKNELVLDGYLKELQMEILKAIDVVKDAYKELLRSHDKLVIGDSLVINDRKGMYVLIPDVMTYIQASGRTSRLFKGRMTLGLSVVLVDDEELFKIFVKRLSYYLMDVKFRYFYDVDLSSIIKSQINSRCGSSLNERDVSRIKSALIIVESPTKAKTIANMFGKAGKRVLGKSVVYETTIPLPTKDIYVTSIVPSLGHVLDLVTDEGLHGIDVSRGNVRLVYSTIKRCLRCGKQFVDHDRCPYCGSNVFKDSKSVLKVIQKLAQEVDYVFIGTDPDMEGEKIAYDLYLLVKPYNGNILRIEFHEITKKAIVNALVNARSINMSLVNAQVVRRVDDRVVGFELSRHLWDIFGKHWLGAGRVQSPVLKWVVSNYVKYRDELGYILKVKPLKSMPYIRIYVKTKDELNELVKTIENEGV
;
A
#
# COMPACT_ATOMS: atom_id res chain seq x y z
N MET A 1 -24.34 7.16 -12.18
CA MET A 1 -22.87 6.96 -12.26
C MET A 1 -22.24 6.30 -11.04
N VAL A 2 -22.31 6.89 -9.83
CA VAL A 2 -21.62 6.33 -8.64
C VAL A 2 -22.11 4.92 -8.27
N ASN A 3 -23.42 4.68 -8.35
CA ASN A 3 -24.03 3.38 -8.07
C ASN A 3 -23.67 2.35 -9.15
N LEU A 4 -23.87 2.69 -10.43
CA LEU A 4 -23.47 1.86 -11.58
C LEU A 4 -21.99 1.43 -11.53
N ARG A 5 -21.05 2.30 -11.13
CA ARG A 5 -19.63 1.89 -10.94
C ARG A 5 -19.46 0.84 -9.84
N SER A 6 -20.32 0.86 -8.82
CA SER A 6 -20.30 -0.13 -7.73
C SER A 6 -20.94 -1.46 -8.17
N GLU A 7 -22.02 -1.40 -8.94
CA GLU A 7 -22.67 -2.56 -9.57
C GLU A 7 -21.75 -3.24 -10.58
N LEU A 8 -21.04 -2.46 -11.42
CA LEU A 8 -20.06 -3.00 -12.36
C LEU A 8 -18.97 -3.82 -11.65
N LEU A 9 -18.51 -3.36 -10.48
CA LEU A 9 -17.54 -4.10 -9.65
C LEU A 9 -18.14 -5.39 -9.09
N TYR A 10 -19.42 -5.39 -8.74
CA TYR A 10 -20.13 -6.59 -8.28
C TYR A 10 -20.28 -7.61 -9.41
N TYR A 11 -20.80 -7.20 -10.58
CA TYR A 11 -20.97 -8.11 -11.72
C TYR A 11 -19.63 -8.66 -12.22
N LYS A 12 -18.57 -7.84 -12.18
CA LYS A 12 -17.20 -8.30 -12.45
C LYS A 12 -16.69 -9.33 -11.45
N ALA A 13 -17.14 -9.27 -10.20
CA ALA A 13 -16.78 -10.24 -9.17
C ALA A 13 -17.49 -11.58 -9.34
N VAL A 14 -18.75 -11.52 -9.78
CA VAL A 14 -19.62 -12.69 -10.02
C VAL A 14 -19.38 -13.29 -11.42
N GLY A 15 -18.75 -12.54 -12.33
CA GLY A 15 -18.44 -13.00 -13.69
C GLY A 15 -19.61 -12.86 -14.67
N ASN A 16 -20.61 -12.03 -14.37
CA ASN A 16 -21.78 -11.83 -15.24
C ASN A 16 -21.43 -10.83 -16.36
N THR A 17 -21.08 -11.32 -17.55
CA THR A 17 -20.62 -10.52 -18.70
C THR A 17 -21.69 -9.64 -19.32
N GLU A 18 -22.91 -10.14 -19.44
CA GLU A 18 -24.02 -9.40 -20.05
C GLU A 18 -24.36 -8.13 -19.25
N LEU A 19 -24.50 -8.26 -17.92
CA LEU A 19 -24.77 -7.11 -17.05
C LEU A 19 -23.57 -6.16 -16.98
N MET A 20 -22.33 -6.67 -17.11
CA MET A 20 -21.15 -5.81 -17.20
C MET A 20 -21.18 -4.89 -18.41
N GLU A 21 -21.55 -5.41 -19.59
CA GLU A 21 -21.62 -4.62 -20.83
C GLU A 21 -22.74 -3.57 -20.75
N ARG A 22 -23.93 -3.96 -20.29
CA ARG A 22 -25.07 -3.05 -20.09
C ARG A 22 -24.71 -1.88 -19.18
N VAL A 23 -24.19 -2.17 -17.98
CA VAL A 23 -23.81 -1.15 -17.00
C VAL A 23 -22.66 -0.27 -17.52
N SER A 24 -21.75 -0.82 -18.32
CA SER A 24 -20.66 -0.04 -18.93
C SER A 24 -21.17 0.94 -19.99
N SER A 25 -22.15 0.53 -20.79
CA SER A 25 -22.80 1.40 -21.78
C SER A 25 -23.50 2.58 -21.12
N GLU A 26 -24.34 2.31 -20.12
CA GLU A 26 -25.04 3.35 -19.34
C GLU A 26 -24.06 4.32 -18.65
N LEU A 27 -22.94 3.79 -18.14
CA LEU A 27 -21.89 4.62 -17.54
C LEU A 27 -21.27 5.60 -18.54
N ASN A 28 -21.02 5.16 -19.78
CA ASN A 28 -20.44 6.01 -20.83
C ASN A 28 -21.41 7.11 -21.25
N GLU A 29 -22.70 6.77 -21.39
CA GLU A 29 -23.74 7.74 -21.72
C GLU A 29 -23.85 8.83 -20.64
N LEU A 30 -23.98 8.42 -19.38
CA LEU A 30 -24.07 9.36 -18.25
C LEU A 30 -22.80 10.21 -18.10
N SER A 31 -21.62 9.62 -18.30
CA SER A 31 -20.35 10.36 -18.27
C SER A 31 -20.30 11.44 -19.34
N SER A 32 -20.83 11.15 -20.54
CA SER A 32 -20.90 12.11 -21.64
C SER A 32 -21.86 13.26 -21.32
N LYS A 33 -23.07 12.94 -20.84
CA LYS A 33 -24.05 13.94 -20.37
C LYS A 33 -23.48 14.85 -19.29
N LEU A 34 -22.79 14.28 -18.30
CA LEU A 34 -22.17 15.05 -17.23
C LEU A 34 -21.07 15.98 -17.75
N SER A 35 -20.19 15.49 -18.64
CA SER A 35 -19.12 16.31 -19.22
C SER A 35 -19.64 17.53 -19.99
N LEU A 36 -20.76 17.36 -20.72
CA LEU A 36 -21.42 18.43 -21.46
C LEU A 36 -22.08 19.45 -20.51
N ALA A 37 -22.69 18.98 -19.42
CA ALA A 37 -23.28 19.87 -18.43
C ALA A 37 -22.21 20.71 -17.70
N LEU A 38 -21.07 20.10 -17.35
CA LEU A 38 -19.96 20.78 -16.70
C LEU A 38 -19.28 21.80 -17.63
N SER A 39 -19.17 21.52 -18.94
CA SER A 39 -18.56 22.47 -19.89
C SER A 39 -19.39 23.74 -20.11
N LYS A 40 -20.72 23.66 -19.93
CA LYS A 40 -21.63 24.81 -20.05
C LYS A 40 -21.76 25.63 -18.77
N SER A 41 -21.22 25.14 -17.64
CA SER A 41 -21.42 25.73 -16.33
C SER A 41 -20.17 26.46 -15.86
N LYS A 42 -20.31 27.68 -15.33
CA LYS A 42 -19.23 28.32 -14.55
C LYS A 42 -19.21 27.71 -13.15
N LEU A 43 -18.26 26.81 -12.90
CA LEU A 43 -18.09 26.20 -11.58
C LEU A 43 -17.49 27.21 -10.61
N GLY A 44 -18.07 27.33 -9.41
CA GLY A 44 -17.45 28.04 -8.29
C GLY A 44 -16.31 27.24 -7.65
N GLN A 45 -15.59 27.87 -6.72
CA GLN A 45 -14.53 27.21 -5.94
C GLN A 45 -15.06 26.73 -4.60
N LEU A 46 -14.77 25.47 -4.25
CA LEU A 46 -15.16 24.87 -2.97
C LEU A 46 -13.90 24.41 -2.23
N VAL A 47 -13.67 24.97 -1.04
CA VAL A 47 -12.57 24.59 -0.16
C VAL A 47 -13.16 23.91 1.08
N ILE A 48 -12.75 22.67 1.35
CA ILE A 48 -13.25 21.88 2.48
C ILE A 48 -12.06 21.38 3.31
N ALA A 49 -12.14 21.55 4.63
CA ALA A 49 -11.18 20.96 5.55
C ALA A 49 -11.21 19.43 5.49
N SER A 50 -10.05 18.80 5.62
CA SER A 50 -9.96 17.34 5.51
C SER A 50 -10.79 16.64 6.58
N ALA A 51 -11.44 15.54 6.21
CA ALA A 51 -12.34 14.83 7.12
C ALA A 51 -11.54 14.13 8.24
N THR A 52 -11.85 14.45 9.50
CA THR A 52 -11.34 13.75 10.71
C THR A 52 -11.88 12.32 10.85
N GLY A 53 -12.81 11.92 9.97
CA GLY A 53 -13.36 10.58 9.86
C GLY A 53 -13.47 10.10 8.41
N ARG A 54 -13.70 8.80 8.21
CA ARG A 54 -13.95 8.25 6.86
C ARG A 54 -15.26 8.83 6.35
N GLY A 55 -15.23 9.67 5.32
CA GLY A 55 -16.42 10.01 4.53
C GLY A 55 -17.04 8.71 4.01
N ARG A 56 -18.16 8.29 4.59
CA ARG A 56 -18.90 7.08 4.20
C ARG A 56 -20.02 7.49 3.24
N GLY A 57 -20.31 6.60 2.29
CA GLY A 57 -21.44 6.75 1.37
C GLY A 57 -21.09 7.30 -0.01
N SER A 58 -22.04 7.12 -0.93
CA SER A 58 -21.95 7.53 -2.34
C SER A 58 -21.83 9.05 -2.52
N ARG A 59 -22.36 9.86 -1.59
CA ARG A 59 -22.34 11.33 -1.64
C ARG A 59 -20.92 11.91 -1.75
N THR A 60 -19.96 11.36 -1.02
CA THR A 60 -18.55 11.82 -1.11
C THR A 60 -17.93 11.56 -2.48
N LYS A 61 -18.40 10.52 -3.20
CA LYS A 61 -17.95 10.22 -4.56
C LYS A 61 -18.59 11.15 -5.60
N VAL A 62 -19.68 11.83 -5.27
CA VAL A 62 -20.30 12.83 -6.16
C VAL A 62 -19.37 14.02 -6.35
N LEU A 63 -18.66 14.46 -5.30
CA LEU A 63 -17.65 15.51 -5.40
C LEU A 63 -16.55 15.19 -6.42
N ARG A 64 -16.17 13.91 -6.55
CA ARG A 64 -15.22 13.48 -7.57
C ARG A 64 -15.76 13.68 -8.99
N GLU A 65 -17.02 13.31 -9.22
CA GLU A 65 -17.61 13.41 -10.56
C GLU A 65 -17.91 14.88 -10.93
N LEU A 66 -18.27 15.73 -9.97
CA LEU A 66 -18.60 17.14 -10.23
C LEU A 66 -17.39 18.08 -10.22
N LEU A 67 -16.50 17.94 -9.23
CA LEU A 67 -15.41 18.89 -8.93
C LEU A 67 -14.03 18.27 -9.09
N GLY A 68 -13.94 16.98 -9.45
CA GLY A 68 -12.66 16.33 -9.70
C GLY A 68 -11.83 16.00 -8.46
N PHE A 69 -12.38 16.04 -7.24
CA PHE A 69 -11.61 15.65 -6.04
C PHE A 69 -12.35 14.66 -5.13
N GLU A 70 -11.58 13.81 -4.46
CA GLU A 70 -12.03 12.97 -3.35
C GLU A 70 -11.30 13.38 -2.07
N LEU A 71 -12.07 13.57 -1.00
CA LEU A 71 -11.52 13.79 0.33
C LEU A 71 -10.69 12.57 0.77
N GLY A 72 -9.40 12.82 0.98
CA GLY A 72 -8.54 11.95 1.78
C GLY A 72 -8.96 11.99 3.24
N SER A 73 -8.53 11.00 4.01
CA SER A 73 -8.48 11.16 5.46
C SER A 73 -7.04 11.48 5.80
N ILE A 74 -6.77 12.67 6.33
CA ILE A 74 -5.47 12.97 6.92
C ILE A 74 -5.34 12.05 8.14
N THR A 75 -4.65 10.93 7.97
CA THR A 75 -4.09 10.19 9.09
C THR A 75 -2.68 10.70 9.31
N ASN A 76 -2.58 11.96 9.77
CA ASN A 76 -1.33 12.48 10.28
C ASN A 76 -1.00 11.67 11.53
N TYR A 77 -0.12 10.68 11.39
CA TYR A 77 0.56 10.08 12.54
C TYR A 77 1.90 10.75 12.79
N LEU A 78 1.99 12.05 12.50
CA LEU A 78 3.07 12.89 13.00
C LEU A 78 2.97 12.83 14.52
N ARG A 79 3.85 12.04 15.13
CA ARG A 79 3.93 11.82 16.57
C ARG A 79 5.36 12.11 16.98
N ASN A 80 5.55 13.16 17.76
CA ASN A 80 6.77 13.34 18.55
C ASN A 80 6.45 12.84 19.96
N ILE A 81 6.36 11.52 20.13
CA ILE A 81 5.91 10.89 21.37
C ILE A 81 6.93 9.85 21.81
N ILE A 82 7.25 9.86 23.10
CA ILE A 82 8.02 8.81 23.74
C ILE A 82 7.03 7.75 24.22
N ASP A 83 7.17 6.53 23.72
CA ASP A 83 6.31 5.40 24.04
C ASP A 83 6.99 4.55 25.14
N LEU A 84 6.35 4.45 26.31
CA LEU A 84 6.80 3.70 27.47
C LEU A 84 5.81 2.60 27.83
N TYR A 85 6.27 1.59 28.56
CA TYR A 85 5.41 0.58 29.17
C TYR A 85 5.77 0.33 30.64
N SER A 86 4.78 -0.08 31.42
CA SER A 86 4.94 -0.71 32.73
C SER A 86 3.91 -1.84 32.87
N TYR A 87 3.89 -2.53 33.99
CA TYR A 87 2.95 -3.63 34.23
C TYR A 87 1.66 -3.10 34.85
N MET A 88 0.55 -3.74 34.51
CA MET A 88 -0.76 -3.29 34.95
C MET A 88 -0.97 -3.54 36.45
N ASP A 89 -1.00 -2.45 37.21
CA ASP A 89 -1.41 -2.42 38.61
C ASP A 89 -1.98 -1.03 38.95
N THR A 90 -2.94 -0.97 39.88
CA THR A 90 -3.59 0.29 40.27
C THR A 90 -2.63 1.20 41.06
N ASN A 91 -1.77 0.63 41.92
CA ASN A 91 -0.77 1.41 42.66
C ASN A 91 0.32 1.90 41.72
N GLU A 92 0.70 1.09 40.72
CA GLU A 92 1.62 1.50 39.67
C GLU A 92 1.08 2.70 38.87
N LEU A 93 -0.21 2.71 38.52
CA LEU A 93 -0.86 3.87 37.89
C LEU A 93 -0.74 5.13 38.76
N ILE A 94 -0.99 5.02 40.07
CA ILE A 94 -0.87 6.14 41.02
C ILE A 94 0.58 6.64 41.08
N ASN A 95 1.55 5.73 41.18
CA ASN A 95 2.97 6.06 41.25
C ASN A 95 3.46 6.78 39.99
N ILE A 96 3.04 6.31 38.83
CA ILE A 96 3.35 6.96 37.55
C ILE A 96 2.72 8.36 37.52
N LEU A 97 1.43 8.50 37.86
CA LEU A 97 0.74 9.79 37.84
C LEU A 97 1.40 10.84 38.75
N LYS A 98 1.92 10.43 39.92
CA LYS A 98 2.64 11.33 40.85
C LYS A 98 3.98 11.83 40.28
N LYS A 99 4.62 11.07 39.38
CA LYS A 99 5.91 11.42 38.75
C LYS A 99 5.77 12.21 37.46
N LEU A 100 4.58 12.23 36.86
CA LEU A 100 4.33 12.89 35.59
C LEU A 100 3.89 14.35 35.77
N HIS A 101 4.09 15.16 34.74
CA HIS A 101 3.53 16.50 34.68
C HIS A 101 1.98 16.46 34.65
N LYS A 102 1.35 17.54 35.14
CA LYS A 102 -0.10 17.75 35.06
C LYS A 102 -0.60 17.67 33.61
N GLY A 103 -1.87 17.32 33.43
CA GLY A 103 -2.47 17.24 32.10
C GLY A 103 -2.34 15.86 31.47
N THR A 104 -2.79 14.84 32.20
CA THR A 104 -2.70 13.43 31.80
C THR A 104 -4.07 12.89 31.42
N LEU A 105 -4.13 12.19 30.29
CA LEU A 105 -5.32 11.46 29.86
C LEU A 105 -5.14 9.97 30.19
N VAL A 106 -6.03 9.41 31.00
CA VAL A 106 -6.06 7.98 31.33
C VAL A 106 -7.13 7.29 30.50
N PHE A 107 -6.70 6.35 29.67
CA PHE A 107 -7.52 5.58 28.75
C PHE A 107 -7.68 4.16 29.29
N VAL A 108 -8.89 3.81 29.72
CA VAL A 108 -9.23 2.46 30.17
C VAL A 108 -9.54 1.59 28.96
N SER A 109 -8.92 0.40 28.87
CA SER A 109 -9.17 -0.50 27.74
C SER A 109 -10.64 -0.89 27.65
N LYS A 110 -11.24 -0.80 26.45
CA LYS A 110 -12.66 -1.08 26.21
C LYS A 110 -13.11 -2.45 26.72
N GLY A 111 -12.21 -3.44 26.74
CA GLY A 111 -12.51 -4.79 27.22
C GLY A 111 -12.82 -4.90 28.73
N MET A 112 -12.56 -3.84 29.51
CA MET A 112 -12.70 -3.84 30.98
C MET A 112 -14.06 -3.31 31.46
N GLY A 113 -14.81 -2.59 30.62
CA GLY A 113 -16.13 -2.05 30.95
C GLY A 113 -16.11 -0.65 31.59
N ASP A 114 -17.27 0.01 31.61
CA ASP A 114 -17.44 1.37 32.16
C ASP A 114 -17.25 1.39 33.69
N GLU A 115 -17.66 0.34 34.41
CA GLU A 115 -17.53 0.25 35.88
C GLU A 115 -16.09 0.43 36.39
N VAL A 116 -15.09 0.05 35.58
CA VAL A 116 -13.68 0.19 35.94
C VAL A 116 -13.24 1.65 35.91
N VAL A 117 -13.85 2.49 35.06
CA VAL A 117 -13.58 3.93 35.00
C VAL A 117 -13.97 4.59 36.31
N ASP A 118 -15.17 4.28 36.82
CA ASP A 118 -15.70 4.87 38.04
C ASP A 118 -14.89 4.42 39.27
N LYS A 119 -14.56 3.12 39.35
CA LYS A 119 -13.69 2.58 40.41
C LYS A 119 -12.31 3.23 40.42
N LEU A 120 -11.69 3.39 39.25
CA LEU A 120 -10.39 4.05 39.15
C LEU A 120 -10.45 5.52 39.56
N ARG A 121 -11.53 6.23 39.22
CA ARG A 121 -11.74 7.61 39.65
C ARG A 121 -11.74 7.71 41.18
N GLU A 122 -12.54 6.89 41.85
CA GLU A 122 -12.65 6.90 43.32
C GLU A 122 -11.31 6.60 44.00
N VAL A 123 -10.58 5.60 43.49
CA VAL A 123 -9.26 5.24 44.02
C VAL A 123 -8.24 6.37 43.81
N LEU A 124 -8.27 7.04 42.66
CA LEU A 124 -7.37 8.15 42.35
C LEU A 124 -7.67 9.39 43.20
N GLU A 125 -8.95 9.74 43.36
CA GLU A 125 -9.39 10.86 44.22
C GLU A 125 -8.98 10.61 45.68
N SER A 126 -9.18 9.39 46.18
CA SER A 126 -8.78 9.00 47.55
C SER A 126 -7.27 9.07 47.78
N ASN A 127 -6.46 9.00 46.72
CA ASN A 127 -5.01 9.11 46.75
C ASN A 127 -4.49 10.53 46.41
N GLY A 128 -5.37 11.54 46.43
CA GLY A 128 -5.03 12.94 46.25
C GLY A 128 -4.82 13.37 44.79
N VAL A 129 -5.25 12.57 43.81
CA VAL A 129 -5.18 12.93 42.39
C VAL A 129 -6.44 13.68 41.97
N ARG A 130 -6.30 14.90 41.46
CA ARG A 130 -7.42 15.70 40.93
C ARG A 130 -7.86 15.16 39.57
N CYS A 131 -8.82 14.25 39.53
CA CYS A 131 -9.30 13.61 38.31
C CYS A 131 -10.81 13.78 38.07
N GLU A 132 -11.25 13.57 36.82
CA GLU A 132 -12.67 13.60 36.44
C GLU A 132 -12.94 12.67 35.25
N VAL A 133 -14.17 12.16 35.12
CA VAL A 133 -14.57 11.31 33.99
C VAL A 133 -14.88 12.17 32.78
N ALA A 134 -14.35 11.81 31.62
CA ALA A 134 -14.55 12.53 30.37
C ALA A 134 -15.89 12.18 29.68
N ASN A 135 -16.98 12.48 30.36
CA ASN A 135 -18.35 12.23 29.90
C ASN A 135 -18.95 13.41 29.08
N SER A 136 -18.38 14.61 29.19
CA SER A 136 -18.98 15.84 28.68
C SER A 136 -17.93 16.88 28.29
N ARG A 137 -18.37 17.90 27.55
CA ARG A 137 -17.52 19.04 27.17
C ARG A 137 -17.05 19.84 28.40
N LYS A 138 -17.86 19.89 29.47
CA LYS A 138 -17.52 20.57 30.73
C LYS A 138 -16.26 19.99 31.39
N ALA A 139 -16.11 18.66 31.39
CA ALA A 139 -14.90 18.02 31.92
C ALA A 139 -13.63 18.44 31.14
N LEU A 140 -13.76 18.64 29.82
CA LEU A 140 -12.66 19.14 28.99
C LEU A 140 -12.28 20.58 29.36
N ASP A 141 -13.26 21.43 29.59
CA ASP A 141 -13.03 22.83 29.96
C ASP A 141 -12.40 22.95 31.37
N ARG A 142 -12.71 22.03 32.28
CA ARG A 142 -12.04 21.94 33.59
C ARG A 142 -10.58 21.51 33.50
N LEU A 143 -10.24 20.60 32.58
CA LEU A 143 -8.84 20.29 32.28
C LEU A 143 -8.13 21.51 31.67
N ARG A 144 -8.80 22.24 30.77
CA ARG A 144 -8.27 23.44 30.12
C ARG A 144 -7.95 24.56 31.10
N SER A 145 -8.83 24.80 32.07
CA SER A 145 -8.63 25.80 33.13
C SER A 145 -7.58 25.35 34.15
N GLY A 146 -7.29 24.04 34.24
CA GLY A 146 -6.38 23.47 35.24
C GLY A 146 -7.06 23.14 36.58
N ALA A 147 -8.39 23.12 36.60
CA ALA A 147 -9.19 22.70 37.75
C ALA A 147 -9.01 21.20 38.06
N VAL A 148 -8.74 20.39 37.04
CA VAL A 148 -8.37 18.97 37.15
C VAL A 148 -7.04 18.71 36.45
N ASP A 149 -6.28 17.74 36.95
CA ASP A 149 -4.97 17.35 36.40
C ASP A 149 -5.07 16.12 35.49
N VAL A 150 -6.11 15.30 35.68
CA VAL A 150 -6.29 14.02 35.00
C VAL A 150 -7.72 13.88 34.47
N LEU A 151 -7.86 13.41 33.24
CA LEU A 151 -9.16 12.94 32.72
C LEU A 151 -9.12 11.44 32.47
N ILE A 152 -10.18 10.75 32.89
CA ILE A 152 -10.30 9.29 32.78
C ILE A 152 -11.47 8.95 31.86
N GLY A 153 -11.31 7.92 31.03
CA GLY A 153 -12.44 7.35 30.28
C GLY A 153 -12.02 6.23 29.34
N ILE A 154 -13.00 5.66 28.64
CA ILE A 154 -12.75 4.50 27.80
C ILE A 154 -11.95 4.86 26.53
N ALA A 155 -10.95 4.02 26.25
CA ALA A 155 -10.21 3.97 25.00
C ALA A 155 -11.10 3.51 23.83
N THR A 156 -11.94 4.39 23.30
CA THR A 156 -12.71 4.13 22.08
C THR A 156 -12.33 5.08 20.95
N TYR A 157 -12.17 4.57 19.73
CA TYR A 157 -11.80 5.37 18.56
C TYR A 157 -12.73 6.57 18.28
N TYR A 158 -13.99 6.55 18.74
CA TYR A 158 -14.95 7.66 18.60
C TYR A 158 -15.23 8.41 19.92
N GLY A 159 -14.58 8.01 21.01
CA GLY A 159 -14.81 8.59 22.34
C GLY A 159 -14.33 10.03 22.47
N ILE A 160 -14.90 10.75 23.43
CA ILE A 160 -14.62 12.17 23.70
C ILE A 160 -13.13 12.38 23.97
N LEU A 161 -12.48 11.53 24.78
CA LEU A 161 -11.04 11.63 25.05
C LEU A 161 -10.16 11.41 23.81
N VAL A 162 -10.56 10.47 22.95
CA VAL A 162 -9.76 10.06 21.79
C VAL A 162 -9.94 11.02 20.61
N ARG A 163 -11.11 11.65 20.45
CA ARG A 163 -11.43 12.55 19.33
C ARG A 163 -11.77 13.98 19.69
N GLY A 164 -12.51 14.18 20.78
CA GLY A 164 -13.12 15.44 21.17
C GLY A 164 -12.19 16.43 21.88
N ILE A 165 -10.95 16.03 22.19
CA ILE A 165 -9.94 16.90 22.79
C ILE A 165 -8.94 17.35 21.73
N ASP A 166 -8.81 18.66 21.59
CA ASP A 166 -7.69 19.30 20.89
C ASP A 166 -7.17 20.43 21.77
N GLU A 167 -6.18 20.14 22.60
CA GLU A 167 -5.62 21.09 23.57
C GLU A 167 -4.10 20.88 23.73
N PRO A 168 -3.29 21.39 22.78
CA PRO A 168 -1.85 21.14 22.75
C PRO A 168 -1.10 21.70 23.97
N LEU A 169 -1.65 22.71 24.64
CA LEU A 169 -1.01 23.41 25.77
C LEU A 169 -1.20 22.70 27.11
N ARG A 170 -2.27 21.91 27.27
CA ARG A 170 -2.63 21.27 28.55
C ARG A 170 -2.50 19.76 28.54
N VAL A 171 -2.45 19.11 27.38
CA VAL A 171 -2.30 17.64 27.31
C VAL A 171 -0.83 17.28 27.07
N TYR A 172 -0.22 16.66 28.09
CA TYR A 172 1.18 16.25 28.10
C TYR A 172 1.34 14.74 27.94
N ASN A 173 0.48 13.98 28.62
CA ASN A 173 0.67 12.54 28.81
C ASN A 173 -0.60 11.75 28.48
N ALA A 174 -0.42 10.54 27.98
CA ALA A 174 -1.48 9.56 27.76
C ALA A 174 -1.08 8.26 28.47
N ILE A 175 -1.89 7.79 29.41
CA ILE A 175 -1.70 6.50 30.06
C ILE A 175 -2.80 5.56 29.60
N PHE A 176 -2.45 4.36 29.15
CA PHE A 176 -3.40 3.32 28.81
C PHE A 176 -3.43 2.29 29.93
N TYR A 177 -4.54 2.24 30.65
CA TYR A 177 -4.80 1.22 31.66
C TYR A 177 -5.28 -0.05 30.95
N GLY A 178 -4.34 -0.95 30.65
CA GLY A 178 -4.52 -2.10 29.77
C GLY A 178 -4.31 -1.77 28.28
N ILE A 179 -3.89 -2.77 27.51
CA ILE A 179 -3.68 -2.60 26.06
C ILE A 179 -5.04 -2.35 25.37
N PRO A 180 -5.19 -1.30 24.55
CA PRO A 180 -6.39 -1.09 23.75
C PRO A 180 -6.65 -2.29 22.84
N LYS A 181 -7.81 -2.93 22.98
CA LYS A 181 -8.12 -4.19 22.28
C LYS A 181 -9.61 -4.35 21.98
N PHE A 182 -9.90 -5.05 20.91
CA PHE A 182 -11.22 -5.61 20.62
C PHE A 182 -11.31 -7.03 21.18
N LYS A 183 -12.43 -7.35 21.81
CA LYS A 183 -12.80 -8.70 22.27
C LYS A 183 -13.92 -9.22 21.38
N PHE A 184 -13.67 -10.29 20.64
CA PHE A 184 -14.67 -10.95 19.80
C PHE A 184 -14.96 -12.36 20.30
N ASP A 185 -16.22 -12.76 20.30
CA ASP A 185 -16.59 -14.16 20.47
C ASP A 185 -15.99 -15.02 19.34
N ILE A 186 -15.51 -16.22 19.69
CA ILE A 186 -14.84 -17.11 18.74
C ILE A 186 -15.74 -17.50 17.57
N ASN A 187 -17.05 -17.74 17.79
CA ASN A 187 -17.97 -18.16 16.74
C ASN A 187 -18.16 -17.03 15.73
N SER A 188 -18.37 -15.81 16.22
CA SER A 188 -18.46 -14.62 15.37
C SER A 188 -17.17 -14.40 14.57
N ARG A 189 -16.01 -14.62 15.19
CA ARG A 189 -14.72 -14.40 14.54
C ARG A 189 -14.41 -15.44 13.46
N LEU A 190 -14.75 -16.71 13.68
CA LEU A 190 -14.54 -17.81 12.73
C LEU A 190 -15.41 -17.71 11.47
N ARG A 191 -16.54 -17.00 11.51
CA ARG A 191 -17.32 -16.65 10.30
C ARG A 191 -16.54 -15.77 9.31
N ASN A 192 -15.39 -15.21 9.69
CA ASN A 192 -14.50 -14.54 8.75
C ASN A 192 -13.60 -15.56 8.03
N PRO A 193 -13.75 -15.76 6.70
CA PRO A 193 -13.03 -16.80 5.97
C PRO A 193 -11.50 -16.74 6.09
N LEU A 194 -10.94 -15.53 6.09
CA LEU A 194 -9.50 -15.33 6.18
C LEU A 194 -8.97 -15.70 7.57
N PHE A 195 -9.73 -15.39 8.63
CA PHE A 195 -9.35 -15.80 9.98
C PHE A 195 -9.47 -17.32 10.14
N LEU A 196 -10.55 -17.93 9.69
CA LEU A 196 -10.70 -19.41 9.71
C LEU A 196 -9.56 -20.11 8.97
N SER A 197 -9.24 -19.64 7.75
CA SER A 197 -8.11 -20.15 6.97
C SER A 197 -6.79 -20.02 7.73
N LEU A 198 -6.56 -18.86 8.38
CA LEU A 198 -5.37 -18.62 9.19
C LEU A 198 -5.30 -19.56 10.40
N SER A 199 -6.43 -19.72 11.12
CA SER A 199 -6.58 -20.63 12.25
C SER A 199 -6.19 -22.06 11.86
N ILE A 200 -6.75 -22.60 10.77
CA ILE A 200 -6.45 -23.96 10.30
C ILE A 200 -4.94 -24.14 10.06
N LEU A 201 -4.31 -23.20 9.36
CA LEU A 201 -2.90 -23.29 8.99
C LEU A 201 -1.97 -23.14 10.20
N GLU A 202 -2.27 -22.22 11.12
CA GLU A 202 -1.42 -21.99 12.30
C GLU A 202 -1.62 -23.02 13.39
N LEU A 203 -2.86 -23.47 13.64
CA LEU A 203 -3.11 -24.58 14.57
C LEU A 203 -2.39 -25.85 14.12
N LYS A 204 -2.36 -26.13 12.81
CA LYS A 204 -1.53 -27.21 12.26
C LYS A 204 -0.03 -26.94 12.41
N GLY A 205 0.44 -25.79 11.91
CA GLY A 205 1.87 -25.52 11.76
C GLY A 205 2.59 -25.21 13.06
N LYS A 206 1.95 -24.45 13.96
CA LYS A 206 2.55 -23.98 15.22
C LYS A 206 2.21 -24.88 16.41
N TYR A 207 1.01 -25.45 16.42
CA TYR A 207 0.49 -26.22 17.55
C TYR A 207 0.34 -27.72 17.24
N GLY A 208 0.74 -28.17 16.04
CA GLY A 208 0.75 -29.59 15.68
C GLY A 208 -0.63 -30.23 15.51
N TYR A 209 -1.71 -29.45 15.39
CA TYR A 209 -3.06 -30.00 15.29
C TYR A 209 -3.29 -30.69 13.94
N ASN A 210 -3.77 -31.92 13.97
CA ASN A 210 -3.98 -32.73 12.78
C ASN A 210 -5.37 -32.49 12.18
N PHE A 211 -5.46 -31.56 11.23
CA PHE A 211 -6.65 -31.41 10.38
C PHE A 211 -6.62 -32.34 9.18
N SER A 212 -7.82 -32.68 8.69
CA SER A 212 -7.98 -33.40 7.42
C SER A 212 -7.36 -32.66 6.24
N THR A 213 -6.91 -33.41 5.24
CA THR A 213 -6.33 -32.86 4.02
C THR A 213 -7.28 -31.88 3.32
N ASP A 214 -8.59 -32.11 3.40
CA ASP A 214 -9.61 -31.26 2.79
C ASP A 214 -9.77 -29.92 3.50
N LEU A 215 -9.70 -29.86 4.84
CA LEU A 215 -9.67 -28.58 5.57
C LEU A 215 -8.44 -27.75 5.20
N ILE A 216 -7.28 -28.39 5.04
CA ILE A 216 -6.05 -27.69 4.64
C ILE A 216 -6.18 -27.15 3.20
N LYS A 217 -6.77 -27.94 2.28
CA LYS A 217 -7.07 -27.49 0.91
C LYS A 217 -8.07 -26.33 0.91
N LEU A 218 -9.11 -26.39 1.75
CA LEU A 218 -10.08 -25.30 1.94
C LEU A 218 -9.39 -24.01 2.39
N ALA A 219 -8.56 -24.08 3.45
CA ALA A 219 -7.82 -22.93 3.95
C ALA A 219 -6.94 -22.29 2.86
N LYS A 220 -6.25 -23.10 2.05
CA LYS A 220 -5.44 -22.62 0.91
C LYS A 220 -6.29 -22.01 -0.20
N ARG A 221 -7.45 -22.59 -0.54
CA ARG A 221 -8.39 -22.04 -1.53
C ARG A 221 -8.90 -20.65 -1.11
N VAL A 222 -9.34 -20.49 0.14
CA VAL A 222 -9.85 -19.22 0.67
C VAL A 222 -8.81 -18.09 0.53
N ARG A 223 -7.53 -18.36 0.81
CA ARG A 223 -6.44 -17.37 0.66
C ARG A 223 -6.16 -16.96 -0.78
N ARG A 224 -6.48 -17.80 -1.77
CA ARG A 224 -6.28 -17.54 -3.21
C ARG A 224 -7.45 -16.79 -3.86
N LEU A 225 -8.55 -16.61 -3.14
CA LEU A 225 -9.71 -15.89 -3.65
C LEU A 225 -9.39 -14.43 -3.97
N LYS A 226 -10.00 -13.92 -5.04
CA LYS A 226 -9.93 -12.50 -5.39
C LYS A 226 -10.56 -11.66 -4.26
N PRO A 227 -10.05 -10.44 -3.98
CA PRO A 227 -10.57 -9.59 -2.92
C PRO A 227 -12.07 -9.27 -3.03
N SER A 228 -12.60 -9.21 -4.26
CA SER A 228 -14.02 -9.00 -4.51
C SER A 228 -14.87 -10.20 -4.08
N SER A 229 -14.46 -11.41 -4.46
CA SER A 229 -15.12 -12.66 -4.07
C SER A 229 -15.08 -12.87 -2.55
N LEU A 230 -13.95 -12.55 -1.90
CA LEU A 230 -13.84 -12.60 -0.44
C LEU A 230 -14.82 -11.65 0.27
N ARG A 231 -15.03 -10.44 -0.28
CA ARG A 231 -16.00 -9.49 0.29
C ARG A 231 -17.43 -10.01 0.20
N VAL A 232 -17.81 -10.57 -0.96
CA VAL A 232 -19.13 -11.17 -1.16
C VAL A 232 -19.33 -12.33 -0.18
N LEU A 233 -18.38 -13.25 -0.12
CA LEU A 233 -18.42 -14.41 0.78
C LEU A 233 -18.49 -14.00 2.26
N THR A 234 -17.69 -13.01 2.68
CA THR A 234 -17.70 -12.51 4.06
C THR A 234 -19.05 -11.89 4.43
N ASN A 235 -19.70 -11.18 3.50
CA ASN A 235 -21.03 -10.62 3.74
C ASN A 235 -22.09 -11.73 3.82
N ALA A 236 -22.01 -12.74 2.96
CA ALA A 236 -22.93 -13.87 2.98
C ALA A 236 -22.85 -14.67 4.28
N LEU A 237 -21.64 -14.92 4.81
CA LEU A 237 -21.46 -15.59 6.10
C LEU A 237 -21.91 -14.77 7.31
N LYS A 238 -22.06 -13.45 7.16
CA LYS A 238 -22.55 -12.55 8.22
C LYS A 238 -24.06 -12.35 8.18
N ASN A 239 -24.62 -12.22 6.97
CA ASN A 239 -26.02 -11.82 6.75
C ASN A 239 -26.88 -12.95 6.18
N GLU A 240 -26.36 -14.18 6.14
CA GLU A 240 -27.07 -15.39 5.65
C GLU A 240 -27.63 -15.23 4.23
N LEU A 241 -26.90 -14.50 3.38
CA LEU A 241 -27.25 -14.38 1.97
C LEU A 241 -26.97 -15.69 1.25
N VAL A 242 -27.91 -16.09 0.39
CA VAL A 242 -27.74 -17.23 -0.52
C VAL A 242 -26.85 -16.79 -1.67
N LEU A 243 -25.73 -17.50 -1.84
CA LEU A 243 -24.85 -17.35 -2.99
C LEU A 243 -25.16 -18.44 -4.02
N ASP A 244 -24.71 -18.25 -5.26
CA ASP A 244 -24.82 -19.23 -6.34
C ASP A 244 -23.44 -19.70 -6.82
N GLY A 245 -23.42 -20.88 -7.44
CA GLY A 245 -22.23 -21.52 -8.01
C GLY A 245 -21.13 -21.79 -6.97
N TYR A 246 -19.87 -21.61 -7.39
CA TYR A 246 -18.68 -21.93 -6.60
C TYR A 246 -18.63 -21.27 -5.20
N LEU A 247 -19.15 -20.04 -5.05
CA LEU A 247 -19.12 -19.37 -3.75
C LEU A 247 -20.12 -19.96 -2.75
N LYS A 248 -21.20 -20.59 -3.22
CA LYS A 248 -22.17 -21.30 -2.39
C LYS A 248 -21.57 -22.56 -1.79
N GLU A 249 -20.91 -23.36 -2.62
CA GLU A 249 -20.19 -24.56 -2.18
C GLU A 249 -19.15 -24.21 -1.11
N LEU A 250 -18.37 -23.15 -1.37
CA LEU A 250 -17.36 -22.69 -0.44
C LEU A 250 -17.95 -22.16 0.88
N GLN A 251 -19.11 -21.49 0.84
CA GLN A 251 -19.82 -21.05 2.04
C GLN A 251 -20.22 -22.26 2.91
N MET A 252 -20.78 -23.32 2.30
CA MET A 252 -21.16 -24.54 3.03
C MET A 252 -19.96 -25.26 3.62
N GLU A 253 -18.86 -25.38 2.86
CA GLU A 253 -17.61 -25.95 3.36
C GLU A 253 -17.04 -25.16 4.55
N ILE A 254 -17.08 -23.83 4.48
CA ILE A 254 -16.64 -22.94 5.57
C ILE A 254 -17.49 -23.16 6.83
N LEU A 255 -18.82 -23.21 6.70
CA LEU A 255 -19.71 -23.40 7.85
C LEU A 255 -19.40 -24.72 8.57
N LYS A 256 -19.18 -25.82 7.84
CA LYS A 256 -18.77 -27.11 8.42
C LYS A 256 -17.40 -27.04 9.09
N ALA A 257 -16.46 -26.31 8.50
CA ALA A 257 -15.10 -26.17 9.04
C ALA A 257 -15.05 -25.33 10.33
N ILE A 258 -16.01 -24.44 10.59
CA ILE A 258 -16.04 -23.61 11.80
C ILE A 258 -16.13 -24.50 13.05
N ASP A 259 -17.00 -25.50 13.06
CA ASP A 259 -17.19 -26.37 14.23
C ASP A 259 -15.94 -27.20 14.52
N VAL A 260 -15.32 -27.78 13.48
CA VAL A 260 -14.06 -28.53 13.58
C VAL A 260 -12.94 -27.67 14.17
N VAL A 261 -12.80 -26.43 13.70
CA VAL A 261 -11.75 -25.51 14.19
C VAL A 261 -12.06 -25.04 15.62
N LYS A 262 -13.33 -24.86 15.96
CA LYS A 262 -13.75 -24.51 17.32
C LYS A 262 -13.39 -25.61 18.32
N ASP A 263 -13.59 -26.87 17.96
CA ASP A 263 -13.23 -27.99 18.83
C ASP A 263 -11.71 -28.13 18.97
N ALA A 264 -10.95 -27.92 17.88
CA ALA A 264 -9.50 -27.83 17.94
C ALA A 264 -9.00 -26.73 18.91
N TYR A 265 -9.65 -25.56 18.91
CA TYR A 265 -9.35 -24.50 19.88
C TYR A 265 -9.63 -24.94 21.32
N LYS A 266 -10.77 -25.58 21.59
CA LYS A 266 -11.10 -26.06 22.94
C LYS A 266 -10.07 -27.07 23.45
N GLU A 267 -9.65 -27.99 22.59
CA GLU A 267 -8.67 -29.02 22.93
C GLU A 267 -7.32 -28.41 23.27
N LEU A 268 -6.82 -27.53 22.40
CA LEU A 268 -5.51 -26.89 22.60
C LEU A 268 -5.51 -25.89 23.77
N LEU A 269 -6.63 -25.22 24.05
CA LEU A 269 -6.75 -24.33 25.21
C LEU A 269 -6.86 -25.08 26.56
N ARG A 270 -6.96 -26.42 26.54
CA ARG A 270 -6.80 -27.23 27.77
C ARG A 270 -5.33 -27.44 28.12
N SER A 271 -4.45 -27.54 27.12
CA SER A 271 -3.01 -27.74 27.30
C SER A 271 -2.20 -26.44 27.24
N HIS A 272 -2.80 -25.37 26.70
CA HIS A 272 -2.19 -24.05 26.60
C HIS A 272 -3.14 -23.01 27.21
N ASP A 273 -2.63 -22.13 28.06
CA ASP A 273 -3.41 -21.01 28.62
C ASP A 273 -3.95 -20.07 27.52
N LYS A 274 -3.16 -19.88 26.47
CA LYS A 274 -3.46 -18.95 25.37
C LYS A 274 -2.81 -19.36 24.06
N LEU A 275 -3.46 -19.03 22.95
CA LEU A 275 -3.01 -19.37 21.60
C LEU A 275 -2.85 -18.10 20.76
N VAL A 276 -1.65 -17.86 20.25
CA VAL A 276 -1.39 -16.74 19.34
C VAL A 276 -1.66 -17.19 17.91
N ILE A 277 -2.62 -16.53 17.27
CA ILE A 277 -3.07 -16.81 15.90
C ILE A 277 -2.93 -15.53 15.07
N GLY A 278 -1.92 -15.50 14.20
CA GLY A 278 -1.51 -14.34 13.43
C GLY A 278 -1.24 -13.12 14.31
N ASP A 279 -2.01 -12.06 14.07
CA ASP A 279 -1.94 -10.81 14.83
C ASP A 279 -3.07 -10.71 15.88
N SER A 280 -3.42 -11.83 16.51
CA SER A 280 -4.45 -11.93 17.56
C SER A 280 -4.13 -13.00 18.59
N LEU A 281 -4.74 -12.87 19.77
CA LEU A 281 -4.61 -13.81 20.89
C LEU A 281 -5.96 -14.48 21.15
N VAL A 282 -6.00 -15.80 21.16
CA VAL A 282 -7.18 -16.59 21.51
C VAL A 282 -7.04 -17.04 22.95
N ILE A 283 -8.04 -16.75 23.76
CA ILE A 283 -8.09 -17.07 25.19
C ILE A 283 -9.38 -17.81 25.53
N ASN A 284 -9.34 -18.57 26.61
CA ASN A 284 -10.54 -19.12 27.24
C ASN A 284 -10.76 -18.41 28.59
N ASP A 285 -11.90 -17.75 28.74
CA ASP A 285 -12.29 -17.02 29.95
C ASP A 285 -13.52 -17.70 30.56
N ARG A 286 -13.91 -17.37 31.80
CA ARG A 286 -15.07 -17.98 32.49
C ARG A 286 -16.39 -17.86 31.71
N LYS A 287 -16.49 -16.86 30.82
CA LYS A 287 -17.66 -16.58 29.97
C LYS A 287 -17.59 -17.25 28.59
N GLY A 288 -16.48 -17.90 28.23
CA GLY A 288 -16.28 -18.59 26.96
C GLY A 288 -14.96 -18.24 26.27
N MET A 289 -14.81 -18.71 25.02
CA MET A 289 -13.62 -18.48 24.21
C MET A 289 -13.71 -17.16 23.43
N TYR A 290 -12.64 -16.37 23.50
CA TYR A 290 -12.58 -15.06 22.86
C TYR A 290 -11.31 -14.88 22.05
N VAL A 291 -11.40 -14.05 21.02
CA VAL A 291 -10.27 -13.58 20.23
C VAL A 291 -10.03 -12.10 20.55
N LEU A 292 -8.87 -11.83 21.13
CA LEU A 292 -8.36 -10.49 21.44
C LEU A 292 -7.53 -9.97 20.26
N ILE A 293 -7.89 -8.78 19.78
CA ILE A 293 -7.19 -8.12 18.68
C ILE A 293 -6.76 -6.72 19.14
N PRO A 294 -5.45 -6.41 19.16
CA PRO A 294 -5.01 -5.09 19.58
C PRO A 294 -5.55 -3.98 18.66
N ASP A 295 -6.12 -2.94 19.27
CA ASP A 295 -6.61 -1.74 18.61
C ASP A 295 -5.52 -0.66 18.59
N VAL A 296 -4.53 -0.90 17.73
CA VAL A 296 -3.43 0.05 17.47
C VAL A 296 -3.93 1.43 17.03
N MET A 297 -5.12 1.50 16.43
CA MET A 297 -5.61 2.75 15.86
C MET A 297 -6.19 3.68 16.90
N THR A 298 -6.89 3.12 17.90
CA THR A 298 -7.26 3.85 19.12
C THR A 298 -6.01 4.34 19.85
N TYR A 299 -4.99 3.49 20.00
CA TYR A 299 -3.74 3.90 20.64
C TYR A 299 -3.08 5.07 19.92
N ILE A 300 -2.86 4.97 18.61
CA ILE A 300 -2.20 6.02 17.83
C ILE A 300 -2.98 7.35 17.92
N GLN A 301 -4.31 7.30 17.86
CA GLN A 301 -5.13 8.50 17.93
C GLN A 301 -5.16 9.15 19.32
N ALA A 302 -5.25 8.31 20.37
CA ALA A 302 -5.29 8.74 21.76
C ALA A 302 -3.94 9.29 22.21
N SER A 303 -2.85 8.55 21.96
CA SER A 303 -1.49 9.04 22.22
C SER A 303 -1.19 10.28 21.38
N GLY A 304 -1.63 10.35 20.12
CA GLY A 304 -1.51 11.55 19.27
C GLY A 304 -2.20 12.81 19.81
N ARG A 305 -2.97 12.74 20.90
CA ARG A 305 -3.49 13.93 21.59
C ARG A 305 -2.41 14.66 22.39
N THR A 306 -1.34 13.98 22.76
CA THR A 306 -0.22 14.55 23.53
C THR A 306 0.82 15.23 22.65
N SER A 307 0.76 15.04 21.34
CA SER A 307 1.70 15.62 20.38
C SER A 307 0.95 16.21 19.20
N ARG A 308 1.00 17.54 19.08
CA ARG A 308 0.31 18.30 18.04
C ARG A 308 1.22 19.35 17.45
N LEU A 309 0.93 19.73 16.21
CA LEU A 309 1.57 20.86 15.57
C LEU A 309 1.08 22.14 16.24
N PHE A 310 1.97 22.82 16.95
CA PHE A 310 1.69 24.06 17.66
C PHE A 310 2.79 25.07 17.31
N LYS A 311 2.41 26.22 16.74
CA LYS A 311 3.34 27.25 16.24
C LYS A 311 4.46 26.69 15.32
N GLY A 312 4.11 25.82 14.37
CA GLY A 312 5.06 25.25 13.40
C GLY A 312 5.94 24.10 13.92
N ARG A 313 5.90 23.79 15.22
CA ARG A 313 6.66 22.67 15.83
C ARG A 313 5.74 21.62 16.43
N MET A 314 6.15 20.35 16.38
CA MET A 314 5.43 19.26 17.05
C MET A 314 5.75 19.27 18.55
N THR A 315 4.72 19.38 19.39
CA THR A 315 4.89 19.25 20.85
C THR A 315 5.38 17.85 21.19
N LEU A 316 6.25 17.73 22.21
CA LEU A 316 6.68 16.44 22.72
C LEU A 316 5.59 15.86 23.61
N GLY A 317 5.15 14.64 23.34
CA GLY A 317 4.20 13.91 24.16
C GLY A 317 4.83 12.70 24.84
N LEU A 318 4.17 12.21 25.90
CA LEU A 318 4.52 10.94 26.53
C LEU A 318 3.33 9.99 26.46
N SER A 319 3.57 8.74 26.12
CA SER A 319 2.57 7.68 26.17
C SER A 319 3.07 6.56 27.07
N VAL A 320 2.26 6.10 28.01
CA VAL A 320 2.58 4.94 28.87
C VAL A 320 1.50 3.88 28.68
N VAL A 321 1.87 2.65 28.37
CA VAL A 321 0.93 1.52 28.32
C VAL A 321 1.17 0.62 29.54
N LEU A 322 0.12 0.44 30.34
CA LEU A 322 0.12 -0.53 31.43
C LEU A 322 -0.29 -1.88 30.87
N VAL A 323 0.69 -2.78 30.76
CA VAL A 323 0.60 -4.06 30.08
C VAL A 323 -0.17 -5.05 30.94
N ASP A 324 -1.29 -5.51 30.41
CA ASP A 324 -2.19 -6.48 31.05
C ASP A 324 -1.98 -7.91 30.55
N ASP A 325 -1.37 -8.09 29.38
CA ASP A 325 -0.93 -9.38 28.86
C ASP A 325 0.31 -9.21 27.97
N GLU A 326 1.40 -9.92 28.29
CA GLU A 326 2.67 -9.77 27.57
C GLU A 326 2.62 -10.28 26.12
N GLU A 327 1.91 -11.37 25.84
CA GLU A 327 1.78 -11.91 24.48
C GLU A 327 0.96 -10.96 23.62
N LEU A 328 -0.12 -10.40 24.18
CA LEU A 328 -0.90 -9.38 23.51
C LEU A 328 -0.06 -8.10 23.28
N PHE A 329 0.82 -7.74 24.21
CA PHE A 329 1.72 -6.59 24.06
C PHE A 329 2.71 -6.79 22.90
N LYS A 330 3.32 -7.96 22.78
CA LYS A 330 4.21 -8.31 21.65
C LYS A 330 3.46 -8.18 20.32
N ILE A 331 2.23 -8.71 20.24
CA ILE A 331 1.36 -8.57 19.06
C ILE A 331 1.02 -7.09 18.80
N PHE A 332 0.71 -6.32 19.84
CA PHE A 332 0.39 -4.91 19.74
C PHE A 332 1.55 -4.09 19.19
N VAL A 333 2.77 -4.25 19.72
CA VAL A 333 3.99 -3.58 19.24
C VAL A 333 4.29 -3.96 17.78
N LYS A 334 4.20 -5.25 17.45
CA LYS A 334 4.37 -5.73 16.06
C LYS A 334 3.34 -5.11 15.10
N ARG A 335 2.07 -5.03 15.50
CA ARG A 335 1.02 -4.41 14.68
C ARG A 335 1.25 -2.91 14.53
N LEU A 336 1.75 -2.25 15.56
CA LEU A 336 1.98 -0.81 15.58
C LEU A 336 3.14 -0.41 14.64
N SER A 337 4.17 -1.25 14.51
CA SER A 337 5.30 -1.00 13.60
C SER A 337 4.90 -0.97 12.11
N TYR A 338 3.79 -1.61 11.73
CA TYR A 338 3.24 -1.47 10.36
C TYR A 338 2.77 -0.04 10.05
N TYR A 339 2.34 0.70 11.08
CA TYR A 339 1.84 2.06 10.94
C TYR A 339 2.93 3.10 11.18
N LEU A 340 3.79 2.87 12.17
CA LEU A 340 4.80 3.82 12.64
C LEU A 340 6.20 3.24 12.50
N MET A 341 7.09 3.98 11.82
CA MET A 341 8.41 3.48 11.42
C MET A 341 9.39 3.26 12.59
N ASP A 342 9.34 4.10 13.63
CA ASP A 342 10.33 4.12 14.71
C ASP A 342 9.72 3.94 16.11
N VAL A 343 8.60 3.23 16.23
CA VAL A 343 8.03 2.95 17.56
C VAL A 343 8.91 1.97 18.31
N LYS A 344 9.40 2.42 19.46
CA LYS A 344 10.12 1.61 20.43
C LYS A 344 9.55 1.89 21.80
N PHE A 345 9.04 0.85 22.44
CA PHE A 345 8.62 0.89 23.82
C PHE A 345 9.83 0.71 24.73
N ARG A 346 10.03 1.63 25.67
CA ARG A 346 11.02 1.49 26.75
C ARG A 346 10.31 1.25 28.07
N TYR A 347 10.95 0.54 28.99
CA TYR A 347 10.37 0.37 30.32
C TYR A 347 10.34 1.73 31.04
N PHE A 348 9.27 2.01 31.78
CA PHE A 348 9.02 3.33 32.35
C PHE A 348 10.16 3.85 33.24
N TYR A 349 10.77 2.96 34.02
CA TYR A 349 11.81 3.31 34.99
C TYR A 349 13.22 3.38 34.39
N ASP A 350 13.40 2.99 33.12
CA ASP A 350 14.71 3.04 32.43
C ASP A 350 15.00 4.42 31.81
N VAL A 351 14.14 5.41 32.05
CA VAL A 351 14.17 6.70 31.34
C VAL A 351 14.20 7.87 32.31
N ASP A 352 15.00 8.88 31.98
CA ASP A 352 15.07 10.13 32.74
C ASP A 352 13.82 11.00 32.51
N LEU A 353 12.82 10.83 33.38
CA LEU A 353 11.56 11.58 33.36
C LEU A 353 11.75 13.10 33.51
N SER A 354 12.75 13.54 34.27
CA SER A 354 13.02 14.96 34.50
C SER A 354 13.41 15.67 33.21
N SER A 355 14.28 15.04 32.41
CA SER A 355 14.66 15.54 31.08
C SER A 355 13.47 15.60 30.11
N ILE A 356 12.59 14.59 30.16
CA ILE A 356 11.40 14.50 29.32
C ILE A 356 10.43 15.62 29.67
N ILE A 357 10.11 15.80 30.95
CA ILE A 357 9.17 16.83 31.42
C ILE A 357 9.68 18.22 31.01
N LYS A 358 10.97 18.51 31.22
CA LYS A 358 11.60 19.76 30.78
C LYS A 358 11.44 19.98 29.27
N SER A 359 11.67 18.93 28.47
CA SER A 359 11.51 18.97 27.01
C SER A 359 10.05 19.16 26.58
N GLN A 360 9.10 18.54 27.29
CA GLN A 360 7.67 18.71 27.02
C GLN A 360 7.22 20.15 27.26
N ILE A 361 7.64 20.77 28.38
CA ILE A 361 7.35 22.16 28.72
C ILE A 361 7.99 23.10 27.69
N ASN A 362 9.28 22.94 27.39
CA ASN A 362 9.98 23.76 26.40
C ASN A 362 9.33 23.70 25.01
N SER A 363 8.82 22.53 24.61
CA SER A 363 8.09 22.36 23.34
C SER A 363 6.75 23.11 23.28
N ARG A 364 6.22 23.60 24.42
CA ARG A 364 4.94 24.32 24.52
C ARG A 364 5.09 25.80 24.91
N CYS A 365 6.13 26.17 25.66
CA CYS A 365 6.35 27.53 26.21
C CYS A 365 7.04 28.53 25.26
N GLY A 366 7.35 28.18 24.01
CA GLY A 366 8.05 29.06 23.09
C GLY A 366 7.26 30.34 22.79
N SER A 367 7.82 31.48 23.19
CA SER A 367 7.41 32.82 22.81
C SER A 367 7.81 33.10 21.36
N SER A 368 6.87 33.62 20.58
CA SER A 368 6.95 33.92 19.14
C SER A 368 7.11 32.75 18.15
N LEU A 369 6.47 32.89 16.99
CA LEU A 369 6.79 32.11 15.79
C LEU A 369 8.20 32.53 15.37
N ASN A 370 9.22 31.73 15.64
CA ASN A 370 10.46 31.91 14.89
C ASN A 370 10.16 31.54 13.42
N GLU A 371 10.52 32.39 12.46
CA GLU A 371 10.34 32.11 11.02
C GLU A 371 10.87 30.73 10.60
N ARG A 372 11.86 30.20 11.34
CA ARG A 372 12.44 28.85 11.20
C ARG A 372 11.50 27.67 11.50
N ASP A 373 10.38 27.86 12.19
CA ASP A 373 9.45 26.75 12.51
C ASP A 373 8.34 26.60 11.46
N VAL A 374 7.95 27.66 10.74
CA VAL A 374 7.07 27.58 9.55
C VAL A 374 7.83 26.99 8.36
N SER A 375 9.16 27.15 8.31
CA SER A 375 10.01 26.68 7.20
C SER A 375 10.17 25.15 7.07
N ARG A 376 9.60 24.35 7.99
CA ARG A 376 9.72 22.87 7.97
C ARG A 376 8.63 22.16 7.18
N ILE A 377 7.54 22.84 6.86
CA ILE A 377 6.49 22.29 5.99
C ILE A 377 6.78 22.74 4.57
N LYS A 378 7.04 21.78 3.68
CA LYS A 378 7.39 22.03 2.28
C LYS A 378 6.35 21.38 1.39
N SER A 379 5.93 22.05 0.34
CA SER A 379 5.09 21.44 -0.70
C SER A 379 5.97 20.73 -1.71
N ALA A 380 5.55 19.54 -2.16
CA ALA A 380 6.32 18.75 -3.11
C ALA A 380 5.46 18.03 -4.15
N LEU A 381 6.02 17.84 -5.33
CA LEU A 381 5.48 16.98 -6.38
C LEU A 381 6.40 15.77 -6.55
N ILE A 382 5.89 14.55 -6.38
CA ILE A 382 6.59 13.31 -6.75
C ILE A 382 6.02 12.81 -8.08
N ILE A 383 6.90 12.67 -9.08
CA ILE A 383 6.56 12.09 -10.39
C ILE A 383 7.11 10.67 -10.45
N VAL A 384 6.26 9.69 -10.72
CA VAL A 384 6.65 8.26 -10.87
C VAL A 384 6.23 7.73 -12.23
N GLU A 385 6.75 6.59 -12.69
CA GLU A 385 6.43 6.11 -14.04
C GLU A 385 5.01 5.49 -14.13
N SER A 386 4.54 4.80 -13.09
CA SER A 386 3.31 4.00 -13.16
C SER A 386 2.22 4.42 -12.15
N PRO A 387 0.92 4.27 -12.49
CA PRO A 387 -0.19 4.55 -11.57
C PRO A 387 -0.17 3.71 -10.30
N THR A 388 0.32 2.46 -10.40
CA THR A 388 0.41 1.55 -9.26
C THR A 388 1.41 2.07 -8.23
N LYS A 389 2.60 2.53 -8.66
CA LYS A 389 3.56 3.15 -7.74
C LYS A 389 2.98 4.40 -7.09
N ALA A 390 2.38 5.29 -7.87
CA ALA A 390 1.80 6.53 -7.35
C ALA A 390 0.78 6.25 -6.23
N LYS A 391 -0.16 5.33 -6.50
CA LYS A 391 -1.17 4.92 -5.52
C LYS A 391 -0.57 4.24 -4.30
N THR A 392 0.40 3.34 -4.48
CA THR A 392 0.99 2.60 -3.37
C THR A 392 1.75 3.52 -2.45
N ILE A 393 2.64 4.37 -2.99
CA ILE A 393 3.41 5.36 -2.22
C ILE A 393 2.47 6.30 -1.46
N ALA A 394 1.46 6.85 -2.13
CA ALA A 394 0.53 7.77 -1.49
C ALA A 394 -0.22 7.13 -0.32
N ASN A 395 -0.60 5.85 -0.46
CA ASN A 395 -1.33 5.12 0.58
C ASN A 395 -0.45 4.58 1.71
N MET A 396 0.88 4.65 1.60
CA MET A 396 1.76 4.26 2.70
C MET A 396 1.56 5.16 3.92
N PHE A 397 1.42 6.46 3.70
CA PHE A 397 1.37 7.46 4.77
C PHE A 397 -0.06 7.79 5.24
N GLY A 398 -1.06 7.05 4.75
CA GLY A 398 -2.46 7.27 5.09
C GLY A 398 -3.39 7.03 3.91
N LYS A 399 -4.70 7.27 4.07
CA LYS A 399 -5.60 7.28 2.91
C LYS A 399 -5.42 8.60 2.16
N ALA A 400 -4.66 8.55 1.08
CA ALA A 400 -4.39 9.71 0.24
C ALA A 400 -5.68 10.39 -0.25
N GLY A 401 -5.64 11.72 -0.28
CA GLY A 401 -6.57 12.52 -1.08
C GLY A 401 -6.38 12.19 -2.55
N LYS A 402 -7.41 12.41 -3.37
CA LYS A 402 -7.28 12.28 -4.81
C LYS A 402 -7.80 13.51 -5.51
N ARG A 403 -7.03 14.01 -6.45
CA ARG A 403 -7.40 15.07 -7.37
C ARG A 403 -7.32 14.51 -8.79
N VAL A 404 -8.35 14.76 -9.59
CA VAL A 404 -8.46 14.31 -10.98
C VAL A 404 -8.30 15.54 -11.84
N LEU A 405 -7.16 15.64 -12.53
CA LEU A 405 -6.83 16.74 -13.43
C LEU A 405 -6.82 16.19 -14.86
N GLY A 406 -7.87 16.52 -15.62
CA GLY A 406 -8.10 15.93 -16.93
C GLY A 406 -8.27 14.41 -16.83
N LYS A 407 -7.36 13.65 -17.46
CA LYS A 407 -7.34 12.17 -17.42
C LYS A 407 -6.35 11.61 -16.38
N SER A 408 -5.64 12.47 -15.66
CA SER A 408 -4.61 12.09 -14.69
C SER A 408 -5.17 12.09 -13.27
N VAL A 409 -4.82 11.07 -12.50
CA VAL A 409 -5.14 10.99 -11.08
C VAL A 409 -3.90 11.36 -10.28
N VAL A 410 -4.02 12.41 -9.48
CA VAL A 410 -3.01 12.90 -8.55
C VAL A 410 -3.41 12.45 -7.15
N TYR A 411 -2.46 11.88 -6.42
CA TYR A 411 -2.66 11.46 -5.04
C TYR A 411 -2.00 12.44 -4.10
N GLU A 412 -2.72 12.92 -3.10
CA GLU A 412 -2.22 13.89 -2.14
C GLU A 412 -2.03 13.24 -0.77
N THR A 413 -0.84 13.38 -0.20
CA THR A 413 -0.47 12.78 1.08
C THR A 413 0.58 13.63 1.78
N THR A 414 0.86 13.33 3.04
CA THR A 414 1.90 14.01 3.83
C THR A 414 2.99 13.02 4.19
N ILE A 415 4.25 13.37 3.90
CA ILE A 415 5.41 12.53 4.16
C ILE A 415 6.31 13.22 5.20
N PRO A 416 6.33 12.73 6.46
CA PRO A 416 7.35 13.15 7.42
C PRO A 416 8.72 12.60 7.07
N LEU A 417 9.75 13.41 7.30
CA LEU A 417 11.14 13.00 7.27
C LEU A 417 11.75 12.91 8.68
N PRO A 418 12.78 12.08 8.89
CA PRO A 418 13.54 12.01 10.14
C PRO A 418 14.18 13.35 10.54
N THR A 419 14.44 14.22 9.56
CA THR A 419 14.96 15.59 9.75
C THR A 419 13.95 16.55 10.39
N LYS A 420 12.73 16.09 10.68
CA LYS A 420 11.56 16.86 11.15
C LYS A 420 10.89 17.75 10.09
N ASP A 421 11.38 17.72 8.86
CA ASP A 421 10.67 18.31 7.71
C ASP A 421 9.44 17.48 7.36
N ILE A 422 8.39 18.14 6.88
CA ILE A 422 7.15 17.51 6.45
C ILE A 422 6.88 17.94 5.01
N TYR A 423 6.82 16.98 4.10
CA TYR A 423 6.40 17.23 2.73
C TYR A 423 4.88 17.06 2.59
N VAL A 424 4.20 18.10 2.15
CA VAL A 424 2.83 18.00 1.62
C VAL A 424 2.94 17.66 0.15
N THR A 425 2.71 16.39 -0.17
CA THR A 425 3.11 15.80 -1.44
C THR A 425 1.93 15.52 -2.35
N SER A 426 2.00 16.02 -3.58
CA SER A 426 1.22 15.55 -4.73
C SER A 426 2.01 14.47 -5.46
N ILE A 427 1.42 13.30 -5.71
CA ILE A 427 2.07 12.18 -6.41
C ILE A 427 1.31 11.90 -7.72
N VAL A 428 2.01 11.98 -8.84
CA VAL A 428 1.41 11.83 -10.18
C VAL A 428 2.22 10.84 -11.03
N PRO A 429 1.56 9.95 -11.81
CA PRO A 429 2.27 9.08 -12.73
C PRO A 429 2.49 9.75 -14.10
N SER A 430 3.69 9.60 -14.69
CA SER A 430 3.99 10.00 -16.07
C SER A 430 3.36 9.06 -17.11
N LEU A 431 3.02 7.83 -16.71
CA LEU A 431 2.53 6.73 -17.56
C LEU A 431 3.61 6.15 -18.50
N GLY A 432 4.85 6.09 -18.01
CA GLY A 432 6.02 5.62 -18.75
C GLY A 432 6.81 6.76 -19.40
N HIS A 433 7.40 6.48 -20.57
CA HIS A 433 8.07 7.49 -21.38
C HIS A 433 7.09 8.58 -21.83
N VAL A 434 7.55 9.82 -21.81
CA VAL A 434 6.81 10.98 -22.30
C VAL A 434 7.24 11.37 -23.72
N LEU A 435 8.51 11.15 -24.05
CA LEU A 435 9.13 11.48 -25.33
C LEU A 435 9.78 10.25 -25.98
N ASP A 436 9.78 10.19 -27.31
CA ASP A 436 10.57 9.24 -28.11
C ASP A 436 11.17 9.94 -29.33
N LEU A 437 12.19 9.33 -29.94
CA LEU A 437 12.85 9.86 -31.13
C LEU A 437 11.86 9.89 -32.30
N VAL A 438 11.80 11.03 -32.98
CA VAL A 438 11.01 11.23 -34.21
C VAL A 438 11.49 10.28 -35.31
N THR A 439 10.69 10.07 -36.35
CA THR A 439 11.01 9.13 -37.42
C THR A 439 11.25 9.79 -38.78
N ASP A 440 10.82 11.04 -38.93
CA ASP A 440 10.77 11.82 -40.17
C ASP A 440 11.92 12.83 -40.34
N GLU A 441 12.66 13.16 -39.27
CA GLU A 441 13.81 14.05 -39.34
C GLU A 441 15.16 13.31 -39.33
N GLY A 442 16.12 13.74 -40.16
CA GLY A 442 17.47 13.19 -40.20
C GLY A 442 17.50 11.66 -40.45
N LEU A 443 18.48 10.98 -39.87
CA LEU A 443 18.54 9.52 -39.85
C LEU A 443 17.65 8.98 -38.71
N HIS A 444 16.33 8.94 -38.94
CA HIS A 444 15.33 8.43 -37.98
C HIS A 444 15.34 9.13 -36.61
N GLY A 445 15.40 10.46 -36.62
CA GLY A 445 15.46 11.34 -35.46
C GLY A 445 16.86 11.75 -35.05
N ILE A 446 17.88 11.40 -35.84
CA ILE A 446 19.29 11.68 -35.58
C ILE A 446 19.83 12.62 -36.68
N ASP A 447 20.15 13.85 -36.32
CA ASP A 447 20.76 14.84 -37.21
C ASP A 447 22.26 14.94 -36.92
N VAL A 448 23.08 14.74 -37.97
CA VAL A 448 24.56 14.76 -37.92
C VAL A 448 25.16 15.89 -38.76
N SER A 449 24.34 16.80 -39.29
CA SER A 449 24.72 17.77 -40.33
C SER A 449 25.76 18.83 -39.93
N ARG A 450 26.06 19.01 -38.64
CA ARG A 450 26.92 20.11 -38.13
C ARG A 450 28.11 19.67 -37.27
N GLY A 451 28.62 18.46 -37.45
CA GLY A 451 29.74 17.91 -36.65
C GLY A 451 29.37 17.57 -35.20
N ASN A 452 28.13 17.83 -34.78
CA ASN A 452 27.55 17.43 -33.50
C ASN A 452 26.34 16.53 -33.77
N VAL A 453 26.15 15.51 -32.93
CA VAL A 453 24.97 14.64 -32.98
C VAL A 453 23.81 15.31 -32.26
N ARG A 454 22.76 15.67 -33.01
CA ARG A 454 21.52 16.23 -32.46
C ARG A 454 20.41 15.17 -32.55
N LEU A 455 19.69 15.00 -31.45
CA LEU A 455 18.58 14.06 -31.34
C LEU A 455 17.27 14.83 -31.22
N VAL A 456 16.29 14.46 -32.05
CA VAL A 456 14.99 15.13 -32.09
C VAL A 456 13.93 14.20 -31.50
N TYR A 457 13.19 14.74 -30.54
CA TYR A 457 12.21 14.00 -29.75
C TYR A 457 10.83 14.65 -29.85
N SER A 458 9.79 13.81 -29.80
CA SER A 458 8.39 14.24 -29.82
C SER A 458 7.55 13.45 -28.82
N THR A 459 6.33 13.93 -28.55
CA THR A 459 5.45 13.31 -27.56
C THR A 459 4.88 11.99 -28.06
N ILE A 460 4.92 10.98 -27.19
CA ILE A 460 4.42 9.65 -27.53
C ILE A 460 2.88 9.66 -27.59
N LYS A 461 2.35 9.15 -28.69
CA LYS A 461 0.92 8.92 -28.90
C LYS A 461 0.63 7.42 -28.89
N ARG A 462 -0.43 6.99 -28.21
CA ARG A 462 -0.91 5.60 -28.20
C ARG A 462 -2.31 5.51 -28.79
N CYS A 463 -2.45 4.76 -29.88
CA CYS A 463 -3.75 4.54 -30.53
C CYS A 463 -4.70 3.76 -29.61
N LEU A 464 -5.92 4.26 -29.42
CA LEU A 464 -6.93 3.56 -28.61
C LEU A 464 -7.63 2.44 -29.38
N ARG A 465 -7.51 2.40 -30.71
CA ARG A 465 -8.07 1.35 -31.56
C ARG A 465 -7.17 0.12 -31.69
N CYS A 466 -5.90 0.31 -32.05
CA CYS A 466 -4.97 -0.80 -32.29
C CYS A 466 -3.88 -0.96 -31.21
N GLY A 467 -3.82 -0.05 -30.23
CA GLY A 467 -2.87 -0.14 -29.12
C GLY A 467 -1.41 0.25 -29.43
N LYS A 468 -1.05 0.41 -30.72
CA LYS A 468 0.30 0.79 -31.16
C LYS A 468 0.67 2.21 -30.73
N GLN A 469 1.96 2.41 -30.45
CA GLN A 469 2.56 3.70 -30.16
C GLN A 469 3.18 4.30 -31.43
N PHE A 470 3.14 5.62 -31.52
CA PHE A 470 3.73 6.38 -32.63
C PHE A 470 4.07 7.80 -32.17
N VAL A 471 4.88 8.48 -32.97
CA VAL A 471 5.26 9.90 -32.83
C VAL A 471 4.93 10.61 -34.15
N ASP A 472 4.89 11.95 -34.13
CA ASP A 472 4.89 12.83 -35.34
C ASP A 472 3.81 12.56 -36.41
N HIS A 473 2.67 12.02 -35.99
CA HIS A 473 1.50 11.87 -36.86
C HIS A 473 0.22 12.35 -36.17
N ASP A 474 -0.71 12.92 -36.94
CA ASP A 474 -2.03 13.34 -36.46
C ASP A 474 -3.09 12.23 -36.54
N ARG A 475 -2.73 11.10 -37.16
CA ARG A 475 -3.53 9.88 -37.22
C ARG A 475 -2.62 8.69 -36.96
N CYS A 476 -3.19 7.59 -36.48
CA CYS A 476 -2.43 6.36 -36.28
C CYS A 476 -1.91 5.84 -37.63
N PRO A 477 -0.59 5.76 -37.87
CA PRO A 477 -0.04 5.36 -39.17
C PRO A 477 -0.35 3.90 -39.52
N TYR A 478 -0.73 3.10 -38.53
CA TYR A 478 -1.00 1.68 -38.71
C TYR A 478 -2.46 1.33 -39.02
N CYS A 479 -3.42 2.16 -38.59
CA CYS A 479 -4.85 1.83 -38.72
C CYS A 479 -5.74 3.02 -39.12
N GLY A 480 -5.13 4.18 -39.41
CA GLY A 480 -5.81 5.40 -39.82
C GLY A 480 -6.70 6.06 -38.76
N SER A 481 -6.72 5.55 -37.52
CA SER A 481 -7.60 6.08 -36.47
C SER A 481 -7.11 7.44 -35.94
N ASN A 482 -8.04 8.37 -35.76
CA ASN A 482 -7.80 9.69 -35.17
C ASN A 482 -7.97 9.67 -33.63
N VAL A 483 -8.23 8.50 -33.05
CA VAL A 483 -8.52 8.35 -31.62
C VAL A 483 -7.30 7.78 -30.90
N PHE A 484 -6.51 8.67 -30.30
CA PHE A 484 -5.29 8.31 -29.57
C PHE A 484 -5.15 9.09 -28.26
N LYS A 485 -4.26 8.61 -27.40
CA LYS A 485 -3.85 9.29 -26.17
C LYS A 485 -2.44 9.84 -26.35
N ASP A 486 -2.29 11.15 -26.15
CA ASP A 486 -1.01 11.85 -26.23
C ASP A 486 -0.43 12.09 -24.83
N SER A 487 0.86 11.81 -24.65
CA SER A 487 1.60 12.07 -23.40
C SER A 487 1.61 13.56 -23.03
N LYS A 488 1.46 14.47 -24.02
CA LYS A 488 1.31 15.92 -23.82
C LYS A 488 0.22 16.28 -22.82
N SER A 489 -0.88 15.52 -22.80
CA SER A 489 -1.98 15.73 -21.85
C SER A 489 -1.56 15.50 -20.40
N VAL A 490 -0.72 14.49 -20.14
CA VAL A 490 -0.15 14.20 -18.82
C VAL A 490 0.91 15.24 -18.47
N LEU A 491 1.73 15.63 -19.44
CA LEU A 491 2.78 16.63 -19.24
C LEU A 491 2.20 17.98 -18.78
N LYS A 492 1.11 18.46 -19.39
CA LYS A 492 0.43 19.69 -18.96
C LYS A 492 -0.01 19.63 -17.50
N VAL A 493 -0.46 18.46 -17.03
CA VAL A 493 -0.83 18.27 -15.63
C VAL A 493 0.40 18.35 -14.73
N ILE A 494 1.50 17.67 -15.10
CA ILE A 494 2.76 17.72 -14.34
C ILE A 494 3.30 19.15 -14.26
N GLN A 495 3.33 19.89 -15.37
CA GLN A 495 3.79 21.28 -15.43
C GLN A 495 2.94 22.22 -14.58
N LYS A 496 1.62 22.01 -14.57
CA LYS A 496 0.72 22.76 -13.68
C LYS A 496 1.02 22.47 -12.22
N LEU A 497 1.15 21.20 -11.84
CA LEU A 497 1.46 20.80 -10.47
C LEU A 497 2.83 21.31 -10.01
N ALA A 498 3.81 21.38 -10.91
CA ALA A 498 5.15 21.87 -10.60
C ALA A 498 5.16 23.36 -10.20
N GLN A 499 4.20 24.15 -10.70
CA GLN A 499 4.02 25.56 -10.31
C GLN A 499 3.33 25.71 -8.95
N GLU A 500 2.65 24.67 -8.47
CA GLU A 500 1.90 24.68 -7.19
C GLU A 500 2.79 24.28 -5.98
N VAL A 501 4.06 23.91 -6.20
CA VAL A 501 4.91 23.28 -5.17
C VAL A 501 6.31 23.88 -5.06
N ASP A 502 6.94 23.72 -3.90
CA ASP A 502 8.31 24.20 -3.63
C ASP A 502 9.38 23.29 -4.25
N TYR A 503 9.14 21.97 -4.27
CA TYR A 503 10.09 20.95 -4.77
C TYR A 503 9.44 19.97 -5.74
N VAL A 504 10.19 19.53 -6.74
CA VAL A 504 9.80 18.43 -7.64
C VAL A 504 10.79 17.29 -7.48
N PHE A 505 10.29 16.11 -7.12
CA PHE A 505 11.05 14.87 -7.04
C PHE A 505 10.65 13.92 -8.16
N ILE A 506 11.63 13.41 -8.89
CA ILE A 506 11.40 12.42 -9.93
C ILE A 506 11.83 11.04 -9.40
N GLY A 507 10.87 10.13 -9.27
CA GLY A 507 11.02 8.80 -8.69
C GLY A 507 10.72 7.70 -9.69
N THR A 508 11.41 7.71 -10.83
CA THR A 508 11.39 6.63 -11.83
C THR A 508 12.25 5.45 -11.38
N ASP A 509 12.15 4.31 -12.09
CA ASP A 509 12.96 3.12 -11.80
C ASP A 509 14.47 3.43 -11.73
N PRO A 510 15.23 2.78 -10.83
CA PRO A 510 16.66 3.03 -10.63
C PRO A 510 17.51 2.29 -11.67
N ASP A 511 17.22 2.49 -12.96
CA ASP A 511 17.95 1.93 -14.09
C ASP A 511 18.22 3.02 -15.17
N MET A 512 18.95 2.66 -16.23
CA MET A 512 19.27 3.61 -17.31
C MET A 512 18.01 4.14 -18.01
N GLU A 513 16.96 3.32 -18.16
CA GLU A 513 15.71 3.71 -18.80
C GLU A 513 14.96 4.74 -17.95
N GLY A 514 14.82 4.46 -16.65
CA GLY A 514 14.23 5.34 -15.67
C GLY A 514 15.00 6.65 -15.51
N GLU A 515 16.34 6.62 -15.60
CA GLU A 515 17.14 7.86 -15.56
C GLU A 515 16.90 8.74 -16.80
N LYS A 516 16.76 8.15 -18.00
CA LYS A 516 16.37 8.92 -19.18
C LYS A 516 14.97 9.51 -19.03
N ILE A 517 13.99 8.74 -18.54
CA ILE A 517 12.65 9.29 -18.30
C ILE A 517 12.73 10.46 -17.32
N ALA A 518 13.57 10.34 -16.28
CA ALA A 518 13.78 11.42 -15.33
C ALA A 518 14.42 12.66 -15.97
N TYR A 519 15.38 12.47 -16.87
CA TYR A 519 16.00 13.56 -17.62
C TYR A 519 15.00 14.29 -18.53
N ASP A 520 14.17 13.57 -19.28
CA ASP A 520 13.12 14.18 -20.11
C ASP A 520 12.18 15.04 -19.25
N LEU A 521 11.70 14.47 -18.14
CA LEU A 521 10.81 15.18 -17.21
C LEU A 521 11.51 16.39 -16.59
N TYR A 522 12.78 16.26 -16.20
CA TYR A 522 13.59 17.36 -15.70
C TYR A 522 13.62 18.52 -16.70
N LEU A 523 13.95 18.27 -17.97
CA LEU A 523 14.01 19.31 -19.00
C LEU A 523 12.64 19.98 -19.22
N LEU A 524 11.56 19.19 -19.24
CA LEU A 524 10.22 19.68 -19.50
C LEU A 524 9.57 20.43 -18.32
N VAL A 525 10.06 20.19 -17.11
CA VAL A 525 9.56 20.81 -15.86
C VAL A 525 10.42 21.99 -15.42
N LYS A 526 11.72 22.01 -15.76
CA LYS A 526 12.68 23.07 -15.38
C LYS A 526 12.20 24.51 -15.62
N PRO A 527 11.49 24.84 -16.72
CA PRO A 527 10.96 26.19 -16.92
C PRO A 527 9.89 26.62 -15.89
N TYR A 528 9.25 25.65 -15.23
CA TYR A 528 8.14 25.86 -14.30
C TYR A 528 8.56 25.77 -12.84
N ASN A 529 9.67 25.07 -12.54
CA ASN A 529 10.21 24.94 -11.20
C ASN A 529 11.72 24.67 -11.24
N GLY A 530 12.51 25.43 -10.48
CA GLY A 530 13.97 25.28 -10.42
C GLY A 530 14.47 24.18 -9.48
N ASN A 531 13.66 23.77 -8.50
CA ASN A 531 14.03 22.83 -7.45
C ASN A 531 13.63 21.40 -7.82
N ILE A 532 14.30 20.85 -8.84
CA ILE A 532 14.03 19.50 -9.35
C ILE A 532 15.14 18.55 -8.91
N LEU A 533 14.76 17.46 -8.24
CA LEU A 533 15.67 16.43 -7.74
C LEU A 533 15.21 15.03 -8.17
N ARG A 534 16.16 14.10 -8.23
CA ARG A 534 15.98 12.68 -8.50
C ARG A 534 15.98 11.91 -7.19
N ILE A 535 14.99 11.04 -6.98
CA ILE A 535 14.91 10.13 -5.83
C ILE A 535 14.95 8.69 -6.32
N GLU A 536 15.74 7.83 -5.70
CA GLU A 536 15.91 6.44 -6.11
C GLU A 536 15.51 5.49 -4.99
N PHE A 537 14.76 4.45 -5.35
CA PHE A 537 14.36 3.40 -4.42
C PHE A 537 14.26 2.06 -5.17
N HIS A 538 14.90 1.02 -4.65
CA HIS A 538 14.87 -0.33 -5.22
C HIS A 538 13.64 -1.13 -4.77
N GLU A 539 12.95 -0.66 -3.72
CA GLU A 539 11.75 -1.27 -3.19
C GLU A 539 10.69 -0.21 -2.86
N ILE A 540 9.42 -0.59 -2.94
CA ILE A 540 8.29 0.30 -2.65
C ILE A 540 7.92 0.10 -1.18
N THR A 541 8.73 0.65 -0.27
CA THR A 541 8.49 0.64 1.19
C THR A 541 8.54 2.05 1.78
N LYS A 542 7.88 2.27 2.93
CA LYS A 542 7.90 3.57 3.63
C LYS A 542 9.33 4.07 3.87
N LYS A 543 10.20 3.17 4.35
CA LYS A 543 11.60 3.47 4.67
C LYS A 543 12.40 3.84 3.44
N ALA A 544 12.25 3.10 2.34
CA ALA A 544 12.94 3.40 1.09
C ALA A 544 12.52 4.77 0.54
N ILE A 545 11.22 5.11 0.52
CA ILE A 545 10.74 6.40 0.03
C ILE A 545 11.25 7.57 0.89
N VAL A 546 11.21 7.42 2.22
CA VAL A 546 11.73 8.44 3.14
C VAL A 546 13.24 8.63 2.95
N ASN A 547 14.00 7.54 2.87
CA ASN A 547 15.44 7.60 2.62
C ASN A 547 15.77 8.22 1.25
N ALA A 548 14.97 7.93 0.23
CA ALA A 548 15.15 8.48 -1.11
C ALA A 548 14.91 10.00 -1.14
N LEU A 549 13.95 10.50 -0.36
CA LEU A 549 13.70 11.94 -0.21
C LEU A 549 14.82 12.65 0.57
N VAL A 550 15.41 11.99 1.57
CA VAL A 550 16.54 12.53 2.34
C VAL A 550 17.82 12.56 1.48
N ASN A 551 18.06 11.52 0.69
CA ASN A 551 19.24 11.38 -0.17
C ASN A 551 18.96 11.73 -1.63
N ALA A 552 18.09 12.71 -1.86
CA ALA A 552 17.75 13.16 -3.21
C ALA A 552 18.99 13.75 -3.91
N ARG A 553 19.18 13.44 -5.20
CA ARG A 553 20.35 13.84 -6.00
C ARG A 553 19.96 14.58 -7.28
N SER A 554 20.93 15.13 -8.00
CA SER A 554 20.74 15.58 -9.38
C SER A 554 20.66 14.40 -10.35
N ILE A 555 20.19 14.62 -11.59
CA ILE A 555 20.21 13.60 -12.66
C ILE A 555 21.64 13.15 -12.96
N ASN A 556 21.81 11.84 -13.17
CA ASN A 556 23.07 11.22 -13.54
C ASN A 556 23.19 11.16 -15.06
N MET A 557 23.96 12.10 -15.63
CA MET A 557 24.12 12.22 -17.08
C MET A 557 24.81 11.01 -17.72
N SER A 558 25.63 10.24 -16.99
CA SER A 558 26.28 9.05 -17.55
C SER A 558 25.26 7.95 -17.88
N LEU A 559 24.25 7.75 -17.02
CA LEU A 559 23.18 6.79 -17.27
C LEU A 559 22.24 7.26 -18.41
N VAL A 560 21.98 8.57 -18.47
CA VAL A 560 21.22 9.17 -19.58
C VAL A 560 21.94 8.95 -20.90
N ASN A 561 23.23 9.28 -20.97
CA ASN A 561 24.03 9.11 -22.17
C ASN A 561 24.11 7.64 -22.60
N ALA A 562 24.26 6.72 -21.64
CA ALA A 562 24.25 5.28 -21.92
C ALA A 562 22.91 4.83 -22.53
N GLN A 563 21.78 5.31 -21.99
CA GLN A 563 20.45 5.01 -22.55
C GLN A 563 20.29 5.60 -23.95
N VAL A 564 20.75 6.83 -24.16
CA VAL A 564 20.66 7.54 -25.44
C VAL A 564 21.45 6.80 -26.51
N VAL A 565 22.70 6.44 -26.23
CA VAL A 565 23.54 5.67 -27.16
C VAL A 565 22.90 4.33 -27.50
N ARG A 566 22.42 3.58 -26.50
CA ARG A 566 21.68 2.33 -26.71
C ARG A 566 20.46 2.54 -27.61
N ARG A 567 19.68 3.60 -27.38
CA ARG A 567 18.47 3.90 -28.15
C ARG A 567 18.78 4.29 -29.60
N VAL A 568 19.84 5.06 -29.81
CA VAL A 568 20.35 5.45 -31.14
C VAL A 568 20.84 4.22 -31.91
N ASP A 569 21.66 3.39 -31.28
CA ASP A 569 22.18 2.14 -31.85
C ASP A 569 21.05 1.19 -32.26
N ASP A 570 20.11 0.92 -31.34
CA ASP A 570 18.94 0.09 -31.63
C ASP A 570 18.06 0.70 -32.75
N ARG A 571 17.99 2.03 -32.87
CA ARG A 571 17.22 2.72 -33.91
C ARG A 571 17.88 2.59 -35.29
N VAL A 572 19.17 2.89 -35.40
CA VAL A 572 19.93 2.82 -36.66
C VAL A 572 20.02 1.38 -37.15
N VAL A 573 20.54 0.48 -36.32
CA VAL A 573 20.70 -0.94 -36.69
C VAL A 573 19.33 -1.57 -36.95
N GLY A 574 18.34 -1.25 -36.11
CA GLY A 574 17.01 -1.83 -36.22
C GLY A 574 16.30 -1.44 -37.52
N PHE A 575 16.25 -0.16 -37.85
CA PHE A 575 15.55 0.30 -39.05
C PHE A 575 16.26 -0.14 -40.34
N GLU A 576 17.58 -0.03 -40.41
CA GLU A 576 18.33 -0.41 -41.61
C GLU A 576 18.20 -1.91 -41.92
N LEU A 577 18.42 -2.77 -40.90
CA LEU A 577 18.29 -4.21 -41.08
C LEU A 577 16.83 -4.62 -41.36
N SER A 578 15.85 -3.97 -40.72
CA SER A 578 14.44 -4.27 -40.98
C SER A 578 14.05 -3.90 -42.41
N ARG A 579 14.53 -2.77 -42.94
CA ARG A 579 14.32 -2.40 -44.35
C ARG A 579 14.90 -3.44 -45.31
N HIS A 580 16.12 -3.92 -45.05
CA HIS A 580 16.70 -5.00 -45.84
C HIS A 580 15.86 -6.28 -45.79
N LEU A 581 15.31 -6.64 -44.63
CA LEU A 581 14.39 -7.79 -44.52
C LEU A 581 13.08 -7.56 -45.30
N TRP A 582 12.58 -6.33 -45.36
CA TRP A 582 11.37 -6.03 -46.12
C TRP A 582 11.62 -6.17 -47.62
N ASP A 583 12.77 -5.74 -48.10
CA ASP A 583 13.16 -5.88 -49.51
C ASP A 583 13.31 -7.36 -49.89
N ILE A 584 13.87 -8.18 -49.00
CA ILE A 584 14.08 -9.62 -49.25
C ILE A 584 12.77 -10.42 -49.15
N PHE A 585 11.94 -10.16 -48.14
CA PHE A 585 10.79 -11.02 -47.81
C PHE A 585 9.43 -10.41 -48.14
N GLY A 586 9.35 -9.14 -48.54
CA GLY A 586 8.11 -8.41 -48.83
C GLY A 586 7.22 -8.16 -47.60
N LYS A 587 7.74 -8.33 -46.38
CA LYS A 587 6.96 -8.30 -45.13
C LYS A 587 7.37 -7.14 -44.24
N HIS A 588 6.65 -6.02 -44.35
CA HIS A 588 6.93 -4.77 -43.62
C HIS A 588 6.74 -4.80 -42.09
N TRP A 589 6.37 -5.95 -41.52
CA TRP A 589 6.29 -6.16 -40.07
C TRP A 589 7.48 -6.96 -39.51
N LEU A 590 8.41 -7.39 -40.36
CA LEU A 590 9.65 -8.04 -39.90
C LEU A 590 10.55 -7.00 -39.24
N GLY A 591 11.00 -7.31 -38.03
CA GLY A 591 11.98 -6.53 -37.30
C GLY A 591 13.28 -7.31 -37.21
N ALA A 592 14.39 -6.66 -37.54
CA ALA A 592 15.73 -7.11 -37.16
C ALA A 592 16.28 -6.16 -36.10
N GLY A 593 17.04 -6.69 -35.17
CA GLY A 593 17.68 -5.90 -34.12
C GLY A 593 18.95 -6.55 -33.65
N ARG A 594 19.88 -5.74 -33.13
CA ARG A 594 21.21 -6.19 -32.73
C ARG A 594 21.20 -7.37 -31.76
N VAL A 595 20.23 -7.43 -30.85
CA VAL A 595 20.09 -8.53 -29.88
C VAL A 595 19.11 -9.61 -30.35
N GLN A 596 18.03 -9.22 -31.02
CA GLN A 596 17.00 -10.16 -31.47
C GLN A 596 17.53 -11.14 -32.52
N SER A 597 18.32 -10.66 -33.48
CA SER A 597 18.84 -11.49 -34.57
C SER A 597 19.84 -12.57 -34.10
N PRO A 598 20.84 -12.26 -33.23
CA PRO A 598 21.69 -13.30 -32.64
C PRO A 598 20.94 -14.31 -31.77
N VAL A 599 19.97 -13.85 -30.97
CA VAL A 599 19.16 -14.76 -30.13
C VAL A 599 18.32 -15.69 -31.01
N LEU A 600 17.71 -15.18 -32.09
CA LEU A 600 16.98 -16.02 -33.04
C LEU A 600 17.92 -17.05 -33.70
N LYS A 601 19.14 -16.64 -34.07
CA LYS A 601 20.16 -17.56 -34.57
C LYS A 601 20.46 -18.65 -33.55
N TRP A 602 20.65 -18.33 -32.28
CA TRP A 602 20.87 -19.33 -31.24
C TRP A 602 19.70 -20.30 -31.10
N VAL A 603 18.45 -19.82 -31.14
CA VAL A 603 17.26 -20.69 -31.11
C VAL A 603 17.25 -21.64 -32.30
N VAL A 604 17.47 -21.12 -33.51
CA VAL A 604 17.52 -21.93 -34.73
C VAL A 604 18.67 -22.95 -34.67
N SER A 605 19.87 -22.52 -34.30
CA SER A 605 21.03 -23.40 -34.17
C SER A 605 20.82 -24.48 -33.12
N ASN A 606 20.23 -24.14 -31.97
CA ASN A 606 19.90 -25.12 -30.93
C ASN A 606 18.82 -26.09 -31.39
N TYR A 607 17.84 -25.64 -32.18
CA TYR A 607 16.83 -26.53 -32.76
C TYR A 607 17.43 -27.50 -33.78
N VAL A 608 18.35 -27.03 -34.63
CA VAL A 608 19.08 -27.90 -35.56
C VAL A 608 19.90 -28.94 -34.79
N LYS A 609 20.67 -28.52 -33.78
CA LYS A 609 21.40 -29.46 -32.91
C LYS A 609 20.47 -30.48 -32.24
N TYR A 610 19.37 -30.01 -31.65
CA TYR A 610 18.36 -30.88 -31.04
C TYR A 610 17.85 -31.92 -32.04
N ARG A 611 17.53 -31.49 -33.27
CA ARG A 611 17.07 -32.39 -34.33
C ARG A 611 18.14 -33.40 -34.73
N ASP A 612 19.40 -32.99 -34.80
CA ASP A 612 20.53 -33.85 -35.18
C ASP A 612 20.93 -34.83 -34.04
N GLU A 613 20.55 -34.50 -32.80
CA GLU A 613 20.64 -35.32 -31.58
C GLU A 613 19.35 -36.12 -31.32
N LEU A 614 18.33 -36.05 -32.18
CA LEU A 614 17.19 -36.94 -32.07
C LEU A 614 17.64 -38.38 -32.34
N GLY A 615 17.21 -39.26 -31.45
CA GLY A 615 17.45 -40.69 -31.53
C GLY A 615 16.47 -41.43 -30.66
N TYR A 616 16.70 -42.72 -30.50
CA TYR A 616 15.87 -43.62 -29.73
C TYR A 616 16.54 -43.91 -28.39
N ILE A 617 15.73 -44.04 -27.34
CA ILE A 617 16.21 -44.50 -26.03
C ILE A 617 15.62 -45.88 -25.78
N LEU A 618 16.47 -46.90 -25.85
CA LEU A 618 16.12 -48.24 -25.42
C LEU A 618 16.15 -48.28 -23.90
N LYS A 619 15.07 -48.76 -23.28
CA LYS A 619 14.97 -48.96 -21.84
C LYS A 619 15.00 -50.45 -21.56
N VAL A 620 16.14 -50.95 -21.08
CA VAL A 620 16.34 -52.36 -20.76
C VAL A 620 16.20 -52.54 -19.25
N LYS A 621 15.54 -53.62 -18.82
CA LYS A 621 15.43 -53.97 -17.41
C LYS A 621 16.07 -55.34 -17.18
N PRO A 622 17.36 -55.40 -16.81
CA PRO A 622 18.09 -56.67 -16.76
C PRO A 622 17.50 -57.68 -15.77
N LEU A 623 16.95 -57.20 -14.65
CA LEU A 623 16.31 -58.03 -13.61
C LEU A 623 15.13 -57.28 -12.98
N LYS A 624 14.12 -58.00 -12.46
CA LYS A 624 12.92 -57.40 -11.85
C LYS A 624 13.23 -56.42 -10.69
N SER A 625 14.30 -56.67 -9.95
CA SER A 625 14.77 -55.86 -8.80
C SER A 625 15.73 -54.73 -9.16
N MET A 626 16.19 -54.64 -10.42
CA MET A 626 17.17 -53.62 -10.84
C MET A 626 16.50 -52.42 -11.55
N PRO A 627 17.13 -51.23 -11.49
CA PRO A 627 16.67 -50.06 -12.23
C PRO A 627 16.84 -50.24 -13.74
N TYR A 628 16.04 -49.50 -14.52
CA TYR A 628 16.16 -49.47 -15.98
C TYR A 628 17.50 -48.88 -16.42
N ILE A 629 18.18 -49.57 -17.32
CA ILE A 629 19.30 -49.04 -18.08
C ILE A 629 18.73 -48.34 -19.31
N ARG A 630 19.21 -47.12 -19.59
CA ARG A 630 18.80 -46.33 -20.75
C ARG A 630 19.98 -46.25 -21.71
N ILE A 631 19.81 -46.80 -22.91
CA ILE A 631 20.82 -46.76 -23.96
C ILE A 631 20.28 -45.86 -25.06
N TYR A 632 21.04 -44.83 -25.41
CA TYR A 632 20.72 -43.96 -26.53
C TYR A 632 21.34 -44.54 -27.81
N VAL A 633 20.55 -44.60 -28.87
CA VAL A 633 20.98 -44.98 -30.22
C VAL A 633 20.43 -43.98 -31.22
N LYS A 634 21.18 -43.70 -32.28
CA LYS A 634 20.84 -42.59 -33.17
C LYS A 634 19.80 -43.00 -34.21
N THR A 635 19.90 -44.22 -34.72
CA THR A 635 19.01 -44.72 -35.78
C THR A 635 18.11 -45.84 -35.31
N LYS A 636 17.01 -46.07 -36.04
CA LYS A 636 16.08 -47.16 -35.76
C LYS A 636 16.70 -48.53 -36.08
N ASP A 637 17.61 -48.58 -37.04
CA ASP A 637 18.26 -49.82 -37.44
C ASP A 637 19.27 -50.27 -36.37
N GLU A 638 20.08 -49.36 -35.83
CA GLU A 638 20.93 -49.60 -34.65
C GLU A 638 20.09 -50.07 -33.44
N LEU A 639 18.92 -49.47 -33.23
CA LEU A 639 18.00 -49.88 -32.17
C LEU A 639 17.55 -51.33 -32.37
N ASN A 640 17.11 -51.69 -33.58
CA ASN A 640 16.60 -53.02 -33.88
C ASN A 640 17.71 -54.09 -33.79
N GLU A 641 18.92 -53.76 -34.22
CA GLU A 641 20.09 -54.62 -34.07
C GLU A 641 20.42 -54.84 -32.59
N LEU A 642 20.48 -53.76 -31.80
CA LEU A 642 20.75 -53.84 -30.37
C LEU A 642 19.67 -54.64 -29.62
N VAL A 643 18.39 -54.47 -29.97
CA VAL A 643 17.28 -55.27 -29.40
C VAL A 643 17.47 -56.75 -29.72
N LYS A 644 17.77 -57.11 -30.98
CA LYS A 644 18.02 -58.51 -31.36
C LYS A 644 19.21 -59.11 -30.62
N THR A 645 20.30 -58.36 -30.46
CA THR A 645 21.47 -58.82 -29.70
C THR A 645 21.10 -59.09 -28.23
N ILE A 646 20.35 -58.19 -27.60
CA ILE A 646 19.92 -58.35 -26.20
C ILE A 646 18.97 -59.54 -26.04
N GLU A 647 18.02 -59.71 -26.97
CA GLU A 647 17.10 -60.87 -26.97
C GLU A 647 17.84 -62.20 -27.18
N ASN A 648 18.86 -62.24 -28.04
CA ASN A 648 19.68 -63.43 -28.28
C ASN A 648 20.55 -63.82 -27.07
N GLU A 649 20.95 -62.86 -26.24
CA GLU A 649 21.71 -63.07 -25.00
C GLU A 649 20.79 -63.39 -23.79
N GLY A 650 19.47 -63.43 -23.99
CA GLY A 650 18.49 -63.89 -22.99
C GLY A 650 18.14 -62.90 -21.88
N VAL A 651 18.27 -61.58 -22.14
CA VAL A 651 18.01 -60.48 -21.19
C VAL A 651 16.63 -59.87 -21.32
#